data_AF-A0A665TRQ2-F1
#
_entry.id   AF-A0A665TRQ2-F1
#
_cell.length_a   1.000
_cell.length_b   1.000
_cell.length_c   1.000
_cell.angle_alpha   90.00
_cell.angle_beta   90.00
_cell.angle_gamma   90.00
#
_symmetry.space_group_name_H-M   'P 1'
#
loop_
_entity.id
_entity.type
_entity.pdbx_description
1 polymer ?
#
loop_
_entity_poly.entity_id
_entity_poly.type
_entity_poly.pdbx_seq_one_letter_code
_entity_poly.pdbx_strand_id
1 'polypeptide(L)'
;GSFRCFSLSHVFLCPGAGGWSPLSSDRYQWLEVDLGGRTQITAVATQGRYGSSDWLTAYLLMFSDTGHNWKQYRQEDNIGAFSGNSNADSVVQHKLQHPVIARFVRLIPLDWTPNGRIGLRLEAYGCPYNSDVVSFDGNSSLLYRLRPRPRQMTRESISLKFKTLKNAGTLLHAEGPNENSLSLQLEKGKLLLVLRKGNVMKLSSHLVSLGSLLDDQHWHQVAVEHHSNHLNLTVDKTNHGLSSLRSLESNKNFYGCLENLDYNGMNLVYLAKQRDQRVSMQGNVTFSCAEPIFVAMTFPSPQSFLWLPRVSEPSFKGMSVGLQFRTWNKAGLLLTFDLSNQGGAVWLYLSKAMLHLQIHKPGRAPLELTAGSALNDGQWHSVVLISRRGRLTITVDGDEGAIAHASPSFLIDAGQLFFGGCPTEESGQKCMNPFKAFQGCMCMLTVDNQEVDLFQVQKRLIGNYSHLQLDMCGIIDRCSPNHCEHGGSCSQSWSTFHCNCTSTSYSGATCHSSIYETSCEAYKHRGNTSDYYYIDVDGSGPIRPQLVYCNMTGKLTRVQPLPGKNQHLAHFEYTSEEEQLAAIISQSEHCQQELTYHCKNSRLFYTLDGSPLSWWLGGPGEGQVQTYWGGASPGSQRCACSIQGSCVDPKHHCNCDAAHTEWANDTGLLTHKENLPVRSLVLGDVQRLGSESAYRVGPLRCHGDKNVWNAAFFDKETSYLHFPTFHGELSADISFLFKTTSSSGVFLENLGIKDFIRIELTATEILFCFDVGNGPLEVGVKAGFPLNDNRWHRIRAERNVKEASLRLDELPAATREAPADGHIHLQLNSQLFIGGTASRQKGFRGCIRSLQLNGVTLDLEERAKITPGVQAGCPGHCSSYGSLCQNQGRCVERPNSFSCSCGPSAYTGAFCDKEVSASFKSGTSISYTFKEQVVKELNRSDSTLPSSLHPDMTLRAENITLSFRTSQSPALLLYVDSHQREYVALLLNNSKDAEILRSKVGNLSNGQLHNVAITRLADAVSVQVTQTHTLDLINALSHPTINQHSLCLSPDTGGLDQDLARLASLGFTGCLSAVLFNSVSPLKAALLHPDTSPVIVSGPLAQSVCGSASTNPHAAETKHHQSGQSGSVGTGQPLVNAIRSDSAVIGGTICCTSHCHSAIVISLQKLKQRKLKRCPDV
;
A
#
# COMPACT_ATOMS: atom_id res chain seq x y z
N GLY A 1 47.99 -9.41 -11.24
CA GLY A 1 48.92 -10.46 -10.82
C GLY A 1 48.16 -11.76 -10.71
N SER A 2 48.54 -12.77 -11.51
CA SER A 2 47.88 -14.07 -11.52
C SER A 2 48.34 -14.92 -10.33
N PHE A 3 47.56 -14.95 -9.25
CA PHE A 3 47.70 -16.03 -8.28
C PHE A 3 47.02 -17.27 -8.85
N ARG A 4 47.80 -18.34 -9.07
CA ARG A 4 47.30 -19.67 -9.45
C ARG A 4 46.44 -20.19 -8.29
N CYS A 5 45.12 -20.12 -8.41
CA CYS A 5 44.24 -20.92 -7.54
C CYS A 5 44.17 -22.34 -8.13
N PHE A 6 44.45 -23.34 -7.30
CA PHE A 6 44.53 -24.75 -7.69
C PHE A 6 43.22 -25.49 -7.37
N SER A 7 43.03 -26.64 -8.03
CA SER A 7 42.09 -27.69 -7.58
C SER A 7 42.55 -28.23 -6.22
N LEU A 8 41.64 -28.28 -5.24
CA LEU A 8 41.91 -28.71 -3.88
C LEU A 8 41.24 -30.05 -3.60
N SER A 9 41.72 -31.14 -4.22
CA SER A 9 41.77 -32.49 -3.63
C SER A 9 42.29 -33.57 -4.58
N HIS A 10 43.34 -34.29 -4.16
CA HIS A 10 43.58 -35.68 -4.57
C HIS A 10 42.92 -36.59 -3.54
N VAL A 11 41.71 -37.08 -3.82
CA VAL A 11 41.12 -38.20 -3.06
C VAL A 11 41.51 -39.50 -3.76
N PHE A 12 42.38 -40.29 -3.12
CA PHE A 12 42.61 -41.68 -3.50
C PHE A 12 41.42 -42.52 -3.01
N LEU A 13 40.51 -42.87 -3.91
CA LEU A 13 39.54 -43.95 -3.72
C LEU A 13 40.01 -45.17 -4.53
N CYS A 14 39.93 -46.36 -3.93
CA CYS A 14 40.36 -47.65 -4.48
C CYS A 14 39.89 -47.90 -5.94
N PRO A 15 40.61 -48.73 -6.73
CA PRO A 15 40.33 -48.93 -8.15
C PRO A 15 39.04 -49.73 -8.36
N GLY A 16 37.93 -49.02 -8.55
CA GLY A 16 36.64 -49.58 -8.93
C GLY A 16 35.54 -48.50 -8.98
N ALA A 17 35.30 -47.92 -10.16
CA ALA A 17 34.26 -46.92 -10.47
C ALA A 17 34.23 -45.68 -9.53
N GLY A 18 35.14 -44.73 -9.79
CA GLY A 18 35.46 -43.58 -8.92
C GLY A 18 34.32 -42.60 -8.63
N GLY A 19 33.72 -42.71 -7.44
CA GLY A 19 32.75 -41.76 -6.85
C GLY A 19 32.24 -42.27 -5.49
N TRP A 20 31.75 -41.37 -4.63
CA TRP A 20 31.13 -41.69 -3.34
C TRP A 20 29.69 -42.16 -3.54
N SER A 21 29.28 -43.21 -2.82
CA SER A 21 27.89 -43.68 -2.72
C SER A 21 27.69 -44.33 -1.36
N PRO A 22 26.71 -43.89 -0.55
CA PRO A 22 26.46 -44.44 0.78
C PRO A 22 25.80 -45.83 0.71
N LEU A 23 25.90 -46.60 1.80
CA LEU A 23 25.32 -47.95 1.89
C LEU A 23 23.78 -47.92 1.81
N SER A 24 23.16 -46.99 2.54
CA SER A 24 21.73 -46.66 2.47
C SER A 24 21.53 -45.31 1.76
N SER A 25 20.45 -45.17 1.00
CA SER A 25 20.05 -43.89 0.41
C SER A 25 18.89 -43.31 1.21
N ASP A 26 19.23 -42.53 2.23
CA ASP A 26 18.29 -41.83 3.10
C ASP A 26 18.73 -40.37 3.30
N ARG A 27 17.87 -39.57 3.92
CA ARG A 27 18.08 -38.13 4.16
C ARG A 27 19.14 -37.78 5.22
N TYR A 28 19.80 -38.78 5.82
CA TYR A 28 20.82 -38.57 6.85
C TYR A 28 22.25 -38.78 6.32
N GLN A 29 22.39 -39.13 5.05
CA GLN A 29 23.70 -39.30 4.40
C GLN A 29 24.33 -37.94 4.08
N TRP A 30 25.67 -37.89 4.07
CA TRP A 30 26.42 -36.70 3.67
C TRP A 30 27.84 -37.08 3.23
N LEU A 31 28.45 -36.23 2.40
CA LEU A 31 29.87 -36.28 2.05
C LEU A 31 30.58 -35.06 2.64
N GLU A 32 31.67 -35.27 3.37
CA GLU A 32 32.47 -34.20 3.98
C GLU A 32 33.90 -34.23 3.46
N VAL A 33 34.48 -33.04 3.37
CA VAL A 33 35.84 -32.81 2.90
C VAL A 33 36.53 -31.85 3.88
N ASP A 34 37.65 -32.29 4.46
CA ASP A 34 38.61 -31.42 5.17
C ASP A 34 39.61 -30.85 4.15
N LEU A 35 39.63 -29.53 4.00
CA LEU A 35 40.55 -28.84 3.08
C LEU A 35 41.96 -28.66 3.69
N GLY A 36 42.20 -29.14 4.91
CA GLY A 36 43.47 -29.07 5.63
C GLY A 36 43.72 -27.73 6.34
N GLY A 37 43.10 -26.64 5.87
CA GLY A 37 43.17 -25.31 6.48
C GLY A 37 42.04 -24.40 6.02
N ARG A 38 41.88 -23.24 6.68
CA ARG A 38 40.87 -22.23 6.29
C ARG A 38 41.13 -21.80 4.84
N THR A 39 40.13 -21.97 4.01
CA THR A 39 40.18 -21.74 2.56
C THR A 39 39.04 -20.80 2.20
N GLN A 40 39.32 -19.82 1.35
CA GLN A 40 38.29 -19.00 0.71
C GLN A 40 37.73 -19.75 -0.49
N ILE A 41 36.59 -20.41 -0.30
CA ILE A 41 35.90 -21.24 -1.28
C ILE A 41 35.04 -20.34 -2.17
N THR A 42 35.16 -20.50 -3.49
CA THR A 42 34.49 -19.66 -4.51
C THR A 42 33.55 -20.44 -5.42
N ALA A 43 33.68 -21.76 -5.52
CA ALA A 43 32.77 -22.60 -6.29
C ALA A 43 32.80 -24.06 -5.81
N VAL A 44 31.76 -24.81 -6.13
CA VAL A 44 31.70 -26.28 -5.99
C VAL A 44 31.21 -26.89 -7.29
N ALA A 45 31.74 -28.07 -7.65
CA ALA A 45 31.28 -28.85 -8.79
C ALA A 45 30.90 -30.27 -8.35
N THR A 46 29.79 -30.75 -8.91
CA THR A 46 29.24 -32.08 -8.65
C THR A 46 29.15 -32.88 -9.94
N GLN A 47 29.38 -34.18 -9.85
CA GLN A 47 29.23 -35.12 -10.97
C GLN A 47 28.70 -36.45 -10.42
N GLY A 48 27.83 -37.15 -11.15
CA GLY A 48 27.36 -38.46 -10.71
C GLY A 48 28.45 -39.53 -10.72
N ARG A 49 28.17 -40.72 -10.19
CA ARG A 49 29.16 -41.80 -10.14
C ARG A 49 29.32 -42.44 -11.52
N TYR A 50 30.56 -42.48 -12.02
CA TYR A 50 30.87 -42.94 -13.38
C TYR A 50 30.34 -44.36 -13.66
N GLY A 51 29.70 -44.54 -14.82
CA GLY A 51 29.21 -45.84 -15.29
C GLY A 51 28.06 -46.45 -14.48
N SER A 52 27.37 -45.64 -13.66
CA SER A 52 26.26 -46.09 -12.81
C SER A 52 24.98 -45.31 -13.09
N SER A 53 23.86 -45.76 -12.51
CA SER A 53 22.64 -44.96 -12.42
C SER A 53 22.61 -44.08 -11.17
N ASP A 54 23.72 -43.90 -10.44
CA ASP A 54 23.77 -43.22 -9.14
C ASP A 54 24.24 -41.77 -9.27
N TRP A 55 23.32 -40.82 -9.05
CA TRP A 55 23.62 -39.40 -8.97
C TRP A 55 22.58 -38.66 -8.12
N LEU A 56 23.01 -37.59 -7.47
CA LEU A 56 22.10 -36.67 -6.77
C LEU A 56 21.51 -35.63 -7.73
N THR A 57 20.27 -35.21 -7.49
CA THR A 57 19.54 -34.21 -8.30
C THR A 57 19.34 -32.90 -7.53
N ALA A 58 19.48 -32.91 -6.21
CA ALA A 58 19.48 -31.71 -5.37
C ALA A 58 20.30 -31.93 -4.07
N TYR A 59 20.93 -30.89 -3.54
CA TYR A 59 21.74 -30.97 -2.32
C TYR A 59 21.83 -29.66 -1.52
N LEU A 60 22.13 -29.75 -0.23
CA LEU A 60 22.54 -28.62 0.62
C LEU A 60 24.07 -28.56 0.69
N LEU A 61 24.60 -27.34 0.74
CA LEU A 61 26.02 -27.08 0.98
C LEU A 61 26.21 -26.52 2.39
N MET A 62 27.05 -27.15 3.18
CA MET A 62 27.34 -26.82 4.57
C MET A 62 28.83 -26.52 4.76
N PHE A 63 29.14 -25.60 5.66
CA PHE A 63 30.51 -25.16 5.94
C PHE A 63 30.79 -25.11 7.44
N SER A 64 32.04 -25.35 7.80
CA SER A 64 32.50 -25.28 9.18
C SER A 64 33.99 -24.96 9.27
N ASP A 65 34.41 -24.30 10.34
CA ASP A 65 35.84 -24.16 10.70
C ASP A 65 36.36 -25.40 11.46
N THR A 66 35.51 -26.06 12.26
CA THR A 66 35.90 -27.11 13.23
C THR A 66 35.49 -28.54 12.87
N GLY A 67 34.68 -28.73 11.83
CA GLY A 67 33.97 -29.99 11.55
C GLY A 67 32.66 -30.13 12.35
N HIS A 68 32.29 -29.11 13.11
CA HIS A 68 31.12 -29.05 13.99
C HIS A 68 30.43 -27.68 13.90
N ASN A 69 29.20 -27.57 14.43
CA ASN A 69 28.39 -26.35 14.35
C ASN A 69 28.26 -25.86 12.89
N TRP A 70 27.64 -26.70 12.06
CA TRP A 70 27.59 -26.51 10.62
C TRP A 70 26.70 -25.33 10.23
N LYS A 71 27.21 -24.46 9.35
CA LYS A 71 26.44 -23.37 8.76
C LYS A 71 26.04 -23.75 7.35
N GLN A 72 24.74 -23.66 7.07
CA GLN A 72 24.22 -23.85 5.71
C GLN A 72 24.60 -22.64 4.85
N TYR A 73 25.06 -22.88 3.63
CA TYR A 73 25.17 -21.84 2.63
C TYR A 73 23.78 -21.45 2.14
N ARG A 74 23.44 -20.17 2.31
CA ARG A 74 22.24 -19.57 1.73
C ARG A 74 22.68 -18.45 0.83
N GLN A 75 22.14 -18.44 -0.38
CA GLN A 75 22.31 -17.36 -1.33
C GLN A 75 21.00 -16.56 -1.29
N GLU A 76 21.07 -15.24 -1.42
CA GLU A 76 19.86 -14.38 -1.49
C GLU A 76 18.88 -14.88 -2.58
N ASP A 77 19.42 -15.52 -3.62
CA ASP A 77 18.72 -16.08 -4.78
C ASP A 77 18.71 -17.62 -4.90
N ASN A 78 19.11 -18.40 -3.87
CA ASN A 78 18.83 -19.86 -3.84
C ASN A 78 18.14 -20.32 -2.55
N ILE A 79 17.22 -21.31 -2.65
CA ILE A 79 16.41 -21.96 -1.58
C ILE A 79 17.28 -22.70 -0.53
N GLY A 80 18.56 -22.33 -0.38
CA GLY A 80 19.56 -23.06 0.38
C GLY A 80 19.86 -24.45 -0.19
N ALA A 81 19.25 -24.82 -1.32
CA ALA A 81 19.39 -26.07 -2.06
C ALA A 81 19.95 -25.80 -3.46
N PHE A 82 20.97 -26.55 -3.84
CA PHE A 82 21.60 -26.50 -5.15
C PHE A 82 21.04 -27.60 -6.04
N SER A 83 20.73 -27.26 -7.29
CA SER A 83 20.43 -28.25 -8.33
C SER A 83 21.67 -29.13 -8.56
N GLY A 84 21.47 -30.44 -8.49
CA GLY A 84 22.47 -31.46 -8.72
C GLY A 84 22.60 -31.86 -10.19
N ASN A 85 22.94 -33.12 -10.41
CA ASN A 85 23.19 -33.70 -11.73
C ASN A 85 21.90 -34.25 -12.36
N SER A 86 21.84 -34.27 -13.69
CA SER A 86 20.78 -34.93 -14.46
C SER A 86 21.16 -36.32 -14.97
N ASN A 87 22.44 -36.69 -14.84
CA ASN A 87 23.02 -37.97 -15.25
C ASN A 87 24.36 -38.21 -14.53
N ALA A 88 24.98 -39.38 -14.80
CA ALA A 88 26.25 -39.78 -14.17
C ALA A 88 27.51 -39.05 -14.69
N ASP A 89 27.45 -38.44 -15.87
CA ASP A 89 28.63 -38.00 -16.63
C ASP A 89 28.81 -36.49 -16.70
N SER A 90 27.74 -35.69 -16.65
CA SER A 90 27.80 -34.24 -16.75
C SER A 90 28.21 -33.59 -15.43
N VAL A 91 29.23 -32.72 -15.48
CA VAL A 91 29.64 -31.88 -14.34
C VAL A 91 28.68 -30.70 -14.22
N VAL A 92 28.18 -30.45 -13.02
CA VAL A 92 27.36 -29.29 -12.68
C VAL A 92 28.15 -28.45 -11.68
N GLN A 93 28.52 -27.24 -12.10
CA GLN A 93 29.31 -26.31 -11.29
C GLN A 93 28.47 -25.13 -10.84
N HIS A 94 28.55 -24.79 -9.55
CA HIS A 94 27.94 -23.62 -8.95
C HIS A 94 29.02 -22.68 -8.43
N LYS A 95 29.08 -21.46 -8.99
CA LYS A 95 29.90 -20.39 -8.43
C LYS A 95 29.15 -19.76 -7.26
N LEU A 96 29.84 -19.64 -6.12
CA LEU A 96 29.30 -19.01 -4.93
C LEU A 96 29.33 -17.49 -5.15
N GLN A 97 28.15 -16.85 -5.13
CA GLN A 97 28.02 -15.38 -5.25
C GLN A 97 28.84 -14.67 -4.17
N HIS A 98 28.81 -15.23 -2.97
CA HIS A 98 29.64 -14.82 -1.85
C HIS A 98 30.62 -15.94 -1.48
N PRO A 99 31.94 -15.70 -1.59
CA PRO A 99 32.94 -16.67 -1.15
C PRO A 99 32.79 -16.98 0.34
N VAL A 100 32.99 -18.24 0.71
CA VAL A 100 32.92 -18.69 2.10
C VAL A 100 34.31 -19.02 2.59
N ILE A 101 34.65 -18.57 3.79
CA ILE A 101 35.89 -18.95 4.46
C ILE A 101 35.55 -20.08 5.42
N ALA A 102 36.06 -21.27 5.15
CA ALA A 102 35.87 -22.45 5.98
C ALA A 102 37.03 -23.44 5.80
N ARG A 103 37.17 -24.39 6.72
CA ARG A 103 38.09 -25.52 6.58
C ARG A 103 37.39 -26.77 6.07
N PHE A 104 36.16 -27.00 6.53
CA PHE A 104 35.37 -28.17 6.18
C PHE A 104 34.20 -27.80 5.29
N VAL A 105 33.94 -28.65 4.31
CA VAL A 105 32.78 -28.57 3.41
C VAL A 105 32.00 -29.86 3.52
N ARG A 106 30.69 -29.78 3.72
CA ARG A 106 29.81 -30.95 3.77
C ARG A 106 28.65 -30.76 2.78
N LEU A 107 28.37 -31.81 2.01
CA LEU A 107 27.26 -31.86 1.06
C LEU A 107 26.22 -32.86 1.57
N ILE A 108 24.97 -32.39 1.73
CA ILE A 108 23.85 -33.21 2.19
C ILE A 108 22.90 -33.43 1.01
N PRO A 109 22.74 -34.66 0.49
CA PRO A 109 21.78 -34.97 -0.56
C PRO A 109 20.34 -34.69 -0.10
N LEU A 110 19.58 -33.96 -0.93
CA LEU A 110 18.16 -33.73 -0.72
C LEU A 110 17.30 -34.66 -1.57
N ASP A 111 17.73 -34.88 -2.82
CA ASP A 111 17.04 -35.73 -3.78
C ASP A 111 18.06 -36.38 -4.72
N TRP A 112 17.66 -37.52 -5.31
CA TRP A 112 18.49 -38.32 -6.20
C TRP A 112 17.64 -39.03 -7.25
N THR A 113 18.32 -39.59 -8.24
CA THR A 113 17.68 -40.34 -9.32
C THR A 113 16.72 -41.44 -8.82
N PRO A 114 15.47 -41.51 -9.33
CA PRO A 114 14.51 -42.54 -8.91
C PRO A 114 14.95 -43.97 -9.23
N ASN A 115 15.81 -44.14 -10.24
CA ASN A 115 16.24 -45.43 -10.77
C ASN A 115 17.63 -45.86 -10.26
N GLY A 116 18.17 -45.19 -9.24
CA GLY A 116 19.49 -45.47 -8.68
C GLY A 116 19.62 -45.01 -7.24
N ARG A 117 20.85 -44.88 -6.76
CA ARG A 117 21.19 -44.45 -5.39
C ARG A 117 21.80 -43.06 -5.37
N ILE A 118 22.05 -42.57 -4.17
CA ILE A 118 22.92 -41.40 -3.97
C ILE A 118 24.31 -41.72 -4.54
N GLY A 119 24.79 -40.89 -5.46
CA GLY A 119 26.12 -40.99 -6.07
C GLY A 119 26.72 -39.61 -6.33
N LEU A 120 28.01 -39.44 -6.05
CA LEU A 120 28.65 -38.13 -6.12
C LEU A 120 30.16 -38.22 -6.33
N ARG A 121 30.67 -37.33 -7.19
CA ARG A 121 32.03 -36.81 -7.20
C ARG A 121 31.94 -35.32 -6.92
N LEU A 122 32.76 -34.82 -6.00
CA LEU A 122 32.75 -33.44 -5.54
C LEU A 122 34.12 -32.81 -5.79
N GLU A 123 34.12 -31.58 -6.31
CA GLU A 123 35.31 -30.73 -6.38
C GLU A 123 34.98 -29.36 -5.77
N ALA A 124 35.87 -28.83 -4.93
CA ALA A 124 35.76 -27.50 -4.35
C ALA A 124 36.88 -26.60 -4.90
N TYR A 125 36.52 -25.38 -5.30
CA TYR A 125 37.46 -24.39 -5.83
C TYR A 125 37.63 -23.25 -4.82
N GLY A 126 38.87 -22.83 -4.61
CA GLY A 126 39.19 -21.77 -3.65
C GLY A 126 40.68 -21.53 -3.54
N CYS A 127 41.07 -20.67 -2.61
CA CYS A 127 42.48 -20.36 -2.34
C CYS A 127 42.70 -20.30 -0.80
N PRO A 128 43.89 -20.70 -0.28
CA PRO A 128 44.16 -20.66 1.15
C PRO A 128 43.96 -19.27 1.75
N TYR A 129 43.37 -19.19 2.93
CA TYR A 129 43.03 -17.93 3.58
C TYR A 129 43.78 -17.76 4.90
N ASN A 130 44.66 -16.75 4.95
CA ASN A 130 45.45 -16.38 6.13
C ASN A 130 44.86 -15.12 6.78
N SER A 131 44.85 -15.08 8.12
CA SER A 131 44.28 -13.96 8.88
C SER A 131 44.98 -13.75 10.22
N ASP A 132 44.89 -12.52 10.74
CA ASP A 132 45.37 -12.18 12.06
C ASP A 132 44.25 -12.25 13.08
N VAL A 133 44.35 -13.23 13.98
CA VAL A 133 43.33 -13.54 14.98
C VAL A 133 43.86 -13.29 16.39
N VAL A 134 42.97 -12.85 17.27
CA VAL A 134 43.19 -12.67 18.71
C VAL A 134 41.98 -13.17 19.49
N SER A 135 42.20 -13.77 20.65
CA SER A 135 41.14 -14.29 21.54
C SER A 135 41.10 -13.52 22.85
N PHE A 136 39.88 -13.36 23.37
CA PHE A 136 39.56 -12.67 24.61
C PHE A 136 38.77 -13.58 25.55
N ASP A 137 39.16 -13.60 26.82
CA ASP A 137 38.60 -14.46 27.87
C ASP A 137 37.55 -13.75 28.75
N GLY A 138 37.14 -12.54 28.40
CA GLY A 138 36.28 -11.67 29.21
C GLY A 138 37.02 -10.84 30.27
N ASN A 139 38.32 -11.08 30.50
CA ASN A 139 39.16 -10.28 31.41
C ASN A 139 40.34 -9.61 30.68
N SER A 140 40.61 -10.02 29.44
CA SER A 140 41.64 -9.46 28.56
C SER A 140 41.10 -8.33 27.65
N SER A 141 41.96 -7.38 27.26
CA SER A 141 41.63 -6.33 26.29
C SER A 141 42.86 -5.86 25.49
N LEU A 142 42.62 -5.24 24.33
CA LEU A 142 43.64 -4.54 23.55
C LEU A 142 43.39 -3.03 23.64
N LEU A 143 44.40 -2.28 24.08
CA LEU A 143 44.34 -0.83 24.15
C LEU A 143 45.25 -0.21 23.08
N TYR A 144 44.67 0.56 22.17
CA TYR A 144 45.40 1.31 21.15
C TYR A 144 45.44 2.79 21.51
N ARG A 145 46.65 3.37 21.59
CA ARG A 145 46.82 4.80 21.90
C ARG A 145 46.84 5.63 20.62
N LEU A 146 45.77 6.37 20.37
CA LEU A 146 45.67 7.32 19.26
C LEU A 146 46.74 8.42 19.41
N ARG A 147 47.55 8.65 18.37
CA ARG A 147 48.45 9.80 18.31
C ARG A 147 47.67 11.00 17.75
N PRO A 148 47.80 12.21 18.31
CA PRO A 148 47.22 13.42 17.72
C PRO A 148 47.80 13.61 16.31
N ARG A 149 46.94 13.59 15.30
CA ARG A 149 47.32 13.78 13.89
C ARG A 149 46.78 15.11 13.35
N PRO A 150 47.47 15.74 12.38
CA PRO A 150 46.98 16.95 11.71
C PRO A 150 45.65 16.70 10.99
N ARG A 151 44.76 17.70 10.99
CA ARG A 151 43.43 17.70 10.36
C ARG A 151 43.51 17.43 8.86
N GLN A 152 43.40 16.17 8.41
CA GLN A 152 43.27 15.84 6.98
C GLN A 152 42.78 14.39 6.70
N MET A 153 41.72 13.92 7.36
CA MET A 153 40.94 12.78 6.83
C MET A 153 39.45 13.12 6.85
N THR A 154 38.81 12.98 5.70
CA THR A 154 37.36 13.17 5.47
C THR A 154 36.54 11.91 5.80
N ARG A 155 37.21 10.77 6.02
CA ARG A 155 36.61 9.45 6.29
C ARG A 155 37.38 8.73 7.40
N GLU A 156 36.65 8.19 8.38
CA GLU A 156 37.17 7.25 9.38
C GLU A 156 36.49 5.90 9.19
N SER A 157 37.26 4.81 9.22
CA SER A 157 36.74 3.45 9.02
C SER A 157 37.32 2.47 10.02
N ILE A 158 36.44 1.70 10.64
CA ILE A 158 36.78 0.57 11.52
C ILE A 158 36.16 -0.68 10.91
N SER A 159 36.94 -1.74 10.71
CA SER A 159 36.39 -3.03 10.29
C SER A 159 37.01 -4.17 11.07
N LEU A 160 36.22 -5.18 11.39
CA LEU A 160 36.67 -6.36 12.12
C LEU A 160 35.77 -7.55 11.78
N LYS A 161 36.25 -8.75 12.06
CA LYS A 161 35.41 -9.94 12.19
C LYS A 161 35.40 -10.40 13.63
N PHE A 162 34.27 -10.89 14.12
CA PHE A 162 34.18 -11.46 15.46
C PHE A 162 33.48 -12.81 15.48
N LYS A 163 33.74 -13.61 16.51
CA LYS A 163 33.16 -14.94 16.74
C LYS A 163 32.94 -15.14 18.24
N THR A 164 31.73 -15.48 18.67
CA THR A 164 31.40 -15.67 20.09
C THR A 164 30.16 -16.57 20.31
N LEU A 165 30.11 -17.23 21.47
CA LEU A 165 28.93 -17.92 22.02
C LEU A 165 28.19 -17.07 23.08
N LYS A 166 28.74 -15.90 23.46
CA LYS A 166 28.10 -15.02 24.43
C LYS A 166 27.19 -14.06 23.71
N ASN A 167 25.96 -13.91 24.20
CA ASN A 167 24.97 -12.99 23.65
C ASN A 167 25.16 -11.53 24.08
N ALA A 168 26.17 -11.22 24.90
CA ALA A 168 26.49 -9.85 25.30
C ALA A 168 28.00 -9.63 25.53
N GLY A 169 28.49 -8.44 25.20
CA GLY A 169 29.88 -8.02 25.45
C GLY A 169 30.33 -6.83 24.61
N THR A 170 31.28 -6.04 25.10
CA THR A 170 31.80 -4.85 24.39
C THR A 170 32.93 -5.21 23.43
N LEU A 171 32.71 -5.09 22.11
CA LEU A 171 33.73 -5.38 21.09
C LEU A 171 34.75 -4.25 20.95
N LEU A 172 34.28 -3.01 20.97
CA LEU A 172 35.12 -1.82 20.81
C LEU A 172 34.54 -0.66 21.61
N HIS A 173 35.42 0.08 22.27
CA HIS A 173 35.09 1.33 22.93
C HIS A 173 36.16 2.35 22.59
N ALA A 174 35.75 3.53 22.11
CA ALA A 174 36.62 4.64 21.78
C ALA A 174 36.14 5.90 22.48
N GLU A 175 37.06 6.57 23.16
CA GLU A 175 36.84 7.85 23.84
C GLU A 175 37.55 8.97 23.05
N GLY A 176 36.79 10.02 22.74
CA GLY A 176 37.27 11.23 22.09
C GLY A 176 37.40 12.42 23.07
N PRO A 177 37.99 13.55 22.62
CA PRO A 177 38.02 14.76 23.42
C PRO A 177 36.60 15.29 23.70
N ASN A 178 36.39 15.84 24.91
CA ASN A 178 35.11 16.39 25.41
C ASN A 178 34.00 15.35 25.69
N GLU A 179 34.33 14.21 26.31
CA GLU A 179 33.36 13.16 26.74
C GLU A 179 32.57 12.50 25.60
N ASN A 180 32.96 12.71 24.35
CA ASN A 180 32.38 12.00 23.21
C ASN A 180 32.86 10.55 23.21
N SER A 181 31.96 9.58 23.13
CA SER A 181 32.32 8.16 23.06
C SER A 181 31.58 7.42 21.96
N LEU A 182 32.28 6.46 21.37
CA LEU A 182 31.76 5.51 20.38
C LEU A 182 31.94 4.11 20.97
N SER A 183 30.85 3.37 21.15
CA SER A 183 30.90 1.98 21.64
C SER A 183 30.20 1.05 20.68
N LEU A 184 30.84 -0.07 20.38
CA LEU A 184 30.26 -1.20 19.66
C LEU A 184 30.08 -2.37 20.63
N GLN A 185 28.84 -2.73 20.91
CA GLN A 185 28.47 -3.70 21.93
C GLN A 185 27.57 -4.78 21.33
N LEU A 186 27.70 -6.01 21.82
CA LEU A 186 26.73 -7.07 21.60
C LEU A 186 25.74 -7.07 22.76
N GLU A 187 24.44 -7.10 22.47
CA GLU A 187 23.37 -7.22 23.45
C GLU A 187 22.27 -8.14 22.90
N LYS A 188 21.93 -9.20 23.63
CA LYS A 188 20.96 -10.23 23.22
C LYS A 188 21.21 -10.77 21.79
N GLY A 189 22.48 -10.97 21.45
CA GLY A 189 22.89 -11.46 20.13
C GLY A 189 22.71 -10.44 18.99
N LYS A 190 22.47 -9.15 19.29
CA LYS A 190 22.40 -8.06 18.32
C LYS A 190 23.57 -7.09 18.52
N LEU A 191 24.05 -6.49 17.44
CA LEU A 191 25.10 -5.49 17.51
C LEU A 191 24.50 -4.11 17.73
N LEU A 192 24.97 -3.39 18.73
CA LEU A 192 24.55 -2.04 19.06
C LEU A 192 25.74 -1.10 18.93
N LEU A 193 25.57 -0.06 18.13
CA LEU A 193 26.47 1.06 18.09
C LEU A 193 25.88 2.21 18.89
N VAL A 194 26.63 2.68 19.89
CA VAL A 194 26.25 3.77 20.79
C VAL A 194 27.21 4.94 20.56
N LEU A 195 26.66 6.07 20.11
CA LEU A 195 27.38 7.33 19.95
C LEU A 195 26.87 8.33 20.99
N ARG A 196 27.74 8.78 21.89
CA ARG A 196 27.44 9.84 22.87
C ARG A 196 28.13 11.13 22.45
N LYS A 197 27.36 12.21 22.34
CA LYS A 197 27.85 13.57 22.08
C LYS A 197 27.35 14.54 23.16
N GLY A 198 28.26 15.17 23.91
CA GLY A 198 28.00 16.34 24.77
C GLY A 198 28.42 16.23 26.26
N ASN A 199 28.56 17.39 26.91
CA ASN A 199 28.71 17.55 28.37
C ASN A 199 27.39 17.24 29.10
N VAL A 200 27.49 16.72 30.33
CA VAL A 200 26.48 16.27 31.31
C VAL A 200 25.09 16.97 31.33
N MET A 201 24.93 18.18 30.78
CA MET A 201 23.64 18.91 30.70
C MET A 201 22.84 18.79 29.39
N LYS A 202 23.41 18.28 28.28
CA LYS A 202 22.70 17.99 27.02
C LYS A 202 23.28 16.73 26.36
N LEU A 203 22.88 15.55 26.85
CA LEU A 203 23.32 14.28 26.28
C LEU A 203 22.47 13.94 25.04
N SER A 204 23.06 13.96 23.86
CA SER A 204 22.47 13.34 22.66
C SER A 204 23.11 11.96 22.45
N SER A 205 22.30 10.91 22.53
CA SER A 205 22.72 9.53 22.28
C SER A 205 22.08 9.01 21.00
N HIS A 206 22.89 8.70 19.99
CA HIS A 206 22.42 7.98 18.81
C HIS A 206 22.74 6.50 18.99
N LEU A 207 21.72 5.66 18.80
CA LEU A 207 21.83 4.21 18.91
C LEU A 207 21.46 3.59 17.57
N VAL A 208 22.22 2.60 17.13
CA VAL A 208 21.91 1.80 15.93
C VAL A 208 22.02 0.34 16.32
N SER A 209 20.97 -0.43 16.11
CA SER A 209 20.99 -1.89 16.31
C SER A 209 20.97 -2.59 14.96
N LEU A 210 21.87 -3.56 14.76
CA LEU A 210 22.00 -4.30 13.51
C LEU A 210 22.38 -5.77 13.76
N GLY A 211 21.91 -6.65 12.88
CA GLY A 211 22.11 -8.10 13.00
C GLY A 211 21.29 -8.74 14.12
N SER A 212 21.28 -10.06 14.11
CA SER A 212 20.60 -10.88 15.12
C SER A 212 21.24 -12.26 15.17
N LEU A 213 21.11 -12.94 16.31
CA LEU A 213 21.68 -14.28 16.54
C LEU A 213 23.20 -14.35 16.27
N LEU A 214 23.92 -13.27 16.57
CA LEU A 214 25.37 -13.15 16.34
C LEU A 214 26.23 -13.91 17.39
N ASP A 215 25.57 -14.65 18.28
CA ASP A 215 26.12 -15.57 19.27
C ASP A 215 26.13 -17.03 18.76
N ASP A 216 26.20 -17.21 17.43
CA ASP A 216 26.14 -18.51 16.74
C ASP A 216 27.49 -19.26 16.70
N GLN A 217 28.57 -18.67 17.23
CA GLN A 217 29.94 -19.17 17.14
C GLN A 217 30.43 -19.33 15.69
N HIS A 218 29.96 -18.48 14.78
CA HIS A 218 30.52 -18.26 13.44
C HIS A 218 31.19 -16.89 13.35
N TRP A 219 31.96 -16.69 12.29
CA TRP A 219 32.58 -15.38 12.03
C TRP A 219 31.57 -14.42 11.41
N HIS A 220 31.39 -13.27 12.03
CA HIS A 220 30.60 -12.15 11.54
C HIS A 220 31.49 -10.97 11.19
N GLN A 221 31.28 -10.35 10.03
CA GLN A 221 32.01 -9.17 9.58
C GLN A 221 31.25 -7.90 9.97
N VAL A 222 31.96 -6.97 10.60
CA VAL A 222 31.45 -5.65 10.97
C VAL A 222 32.31 -4.57 10.32
N ALA A 223 31.67 -3.56 9.74
CA ALA A 223 32.36 -2.32 9.39
C ALA A 223 31.55 -1.10 9.82
N VAL A 224 32.24 -0.13 10.42
CA VAL A 224 31.74 1.19 10.80
C VAL A 224 32.48 2.21 9.95
N GLU A 225 31.75 2.96 9.15
CA GLU A 225 32.29 4.02 8.31
C GLU A 225 31.66 5.36 8.67
N HIS A 226 32.50 6.37 8.90
CA HIS A 226 32.07 7.73 9.16
C HIS A 226 32.48 8.62 7.99
N HIS A 227 31.48 9.16 7.27
CA HIS A 227 31.66 10.12 6.17
C HIS A 227 30.95 11.42 6.51
N SER A 228 31.71 12.49 6.74
CA SER A 228 31.16 13.82 7.08
C SER A 228 30.24 13.80 8.31
N ASN A 229 28.91 13.78 8.13
CA ASN A 229 27.89 13.71 9.18
C ASN A 229 27.11 12.37 9.18
N HIS A 230 27.39 11.46 8.25
CA HIS A 230 26.72 10.17 8.13
C HIS A 230 27.61 9.06 8.69
N LEU A 231 27.03 8.25 9.57
CA LEU A 231 27.65 7.06 10.09
C LEU A 231 26.94 5.84 9.51
N ASN A 232 27.70 4.95 8.88
CA ASN A 232 27.20 3.72 8.29
C ASN A 232 27.73 2.53 9.09
N LEU A 233 26.83 1.69 9.58
CA LEU A 233 27.15 0.42 10.25
C LEU A 233 26.71 -0.72 9.34
N THR A 234 27.60 -1.66 9.11
CA THR A 234 27.35 -2.84 8.27
C THR A 234 27.69 -4.10 9.05
N VAL A 235 26.82 -5.12 8.98
CA VAL A 235 27.04 -6.46 9.56
C VAL A 235 26.72 -7.49 8.50
N ASP A 236 27.68 -8.36 8.18
CA ASP A 236 27.56 -9.41 7.16
C ASP A 236 26.98 -8.92 5.82
N LYS A 237 27.23 -7.64 5.48
CA LYS A 237 26.77 -6.88 4.29
C LYS A 237 25.33 -6.38 4.31
N THR A 238 24.62 -6.48 5.43
CA THR A 238 23.36 -5.76 5.65
C THR A 238 23.66 -4.32 6.10
N ASN A 239 23.00 -3.33 5.50
CA ASN A 239 23.12 -1.91 5.84
C ASN A 239 21.81 -1.45 6.47
N HIS A 240 21.84 -0.69 7.58
CA HIS A 240 20.67 0.05 8.04
C HIS A 240 21.01 1.44 8.58
N GLY A 241 20.06 2.35 8.36
CA GLY A 241 20.02 3.69 8.94
C GLY A 241 19.44 3.71 10.35
N LEU A 242 19.66 4.85 11.03
CA LEU A 242 19.34 5.10 12.44
C LEU A 242 17.90 4.71 12.84
N SER A 243 17.78 3.99 13.96
CA SER A 243 16.53 3.84 14.70
C SER A 243 16.74 4.23 16.16
N SER A 244 15.82 5.02 16.73
CA SER A 244 15.91 5.46 18.13
C SER A 244 15.26 4.43 19.05
N LEU A 245 16.06 3.75 19.86
CA LEU A 245 15.62 2.92 20.98
C LEU A 245 16.44 3.31 22.22
N ARG A 246 15.77 3.38 23.38
CA ARG A 246 16.42 3.53 24.69
C ARG A 246 16.69 2.13 25.27
N SER A 247 17.93 1.82 25.64
CA SER A 247 18.25 0.70 26.55
C SER A 247 19.68 0.81 27.13
N LEU A 248 19.89 0.03 28.19
CA LEU A 248 20.86 0.02 29.29
C LEU A 248 22.32 -0.30 28.89
N GLU A 249 23.27 0.23 29.67
CA GLU A 249 24.71 -0.03 29.53
C GLU A 249 25.07 -1.50 29.84
N SER A 250 25.71 -2.19 28.89
CA SER A 250 26.36 -3.48 29.14
C SER A 250 27.81 -3.27 29.57
N ASN A 251 28.09 -3.36 30.87
CA ASN A 251 29.45 -3.34 31.45
C ASN A 251 30.20 -4.67 31.28
N LYS A 252 29.76 -5.55 30.36
CA LYS A 252 30.39 -6.86 30.16
C LYS A 252 31.49 -6.76 29.10
N ASN A 253 32.67 -7.27 29.45
CA ASN A 253 33.79 -7.43 28.52
C ASN A 253 33.50 -8.52 27.48
N PHE A 254 34.16 -8.45 26.33
CA PHE A 254 34.02 -9.43 25.26
C PHE A 254 34.71 -10.75 25.58
N TYR A 255 34.01 -11.85 25.34
CA TYR A 255 34.52 -13.22 25.36
C TYR A 255 34.37 -13.81 23.96
N GLY A 256 35.45 -14.22 23.32
CA GLY A 256 35.43 -14.70 21.94
C GLY A 256 36.67 -14.29 21.16
N CYS A 257 36.60 -14.34 19.84
CA CYS A 257 37.73 -14.07 18.96
C CYS A 257 37.45 -12.86 18.05
N LEU A 258 38.48 -12.06 17.79
CA LEU A 258 38.49 -11.03 16.76
C LEU A 258 39.49 -11.40 15.66
N GLU A 259 39.12 -11.11 14.42
CA GLU A 259 39.92 -11.35 13.23
C GLU A 259 40.05 -10.05 12.43
N ASN A 260 41.28 -9.73 12.00
CA ASN A 260 41.60 -8.60 11.13
C ASN A 260 41.01 -7.25 11.59
N LEU A 261 41.13 -6.92 12.89
CA LEU A 261 40.72 -5.61 13.42
C LEU A 261 41.54 -4.49 12.74
N ASP A 262 40.91 -3.81 11.79
CA ASP A 262 41.45 -2.72 11.01
C ASP A 262 40.90 -1.37 11.49
N TYR A 263 41.82 -0.44 11.71
CA TYR A 263 41.51 0.95 12.00
C TYR A 263 42.24 1.85 11.00
N ASN A 264 41.48 2.49 10.09
CA ASN A 264 42.01 3.36 9.04
C ASN A 264 43.16 2.70 8.23
N GLY A 265 43.00 1.44 7.84
CA GLY A 265 43.99 0.68 7.07
C GLY A 265 45.16 0.13 7.89
N MET A 266 45.10 0.22 9.23
CA MET A 266 46.07 -0.40 10.14
C MET A 266 45.45 -1.58 10.87
N ASN A 267 46.00 -2.78 10.66
CA ASN A 267 45.60 -3.99 11.39
C ASN A 267 46.20 -3.98 12.81
N LEU A 268 45.35 -3.74 13.81
CA LEU A 268 45.75 -3.64 15.21
C LEU A 268 46.14 -5.00 15.82
N VAL A 269 45.56 -6.11 15.33
CA VAL A 269 45.94 -7.46 15.76
C VAL A 269 47.37 -7.78 15.32
N TYR A 270 47.71 -7.43 14.09
CA TYR A 270 49.08 -7.56 13.56
C TYR A 270 50.07 -6.75 14.39
N LEU A 271 49.74 -5.48 14.70
CA LEU A 271 50.60 -4.63 15.55
C LEU A 271 50.78 -5.20 16.96
N ALA A 272 49.74 -5.79 17.55
CA ALA A 272 49.81 -6.45 18.85
C ALA A 272 50.75 -7.68 18.79
N LYS A 273 50.64 -8.52 17.74
CA LYS A 273 51.54 -9.67 17.52
C LYS A 273 53.01 -9.25 17.44
N GLN A 274 53.28 -8.12 16.79
CA GLN A 274 54.62 -7.56 16.64
C GLN A 274 55.11 -6.77 17.86
N ARG A 275 54.31 -6.66 18.93
CA ARG A 275 54.60 -5.88 20.15
C ARG A 275 54.93 -4.41 19.87
N ASP A 276 54.20 -3.80 18.94
CA ASP A 276 54.33 -2.37 18.63
C ASP A 276 53.95 -1.50 19.84
N GLN A 277 54.73 -0.44 20.13
CA GLN A 277 54.50 0.45 21.28
C GLN A 277 53.16 1.20 21.27
N ARG A 278 52.46 1.23 20.13
CA ARG A 278 51.14 1.87 20.00
C ARG A 278 49.99 1.00 20.53
N VAL A 279 50.20 -0.30 20.68
CA VAL A 279 49.19 -1.25 21.17
C VAL A 279 49.70 -1.92 22.45
N SER A 280 48.92 -1.81 23.53
CA SER A 280 49.19 -2.50 24.79
C SER A 280 48.15 -3.58 25.05
N MET A 281 48.61 -4.77 25.43
CA MET A 281 47.77 -5.90 25.82
C MET A 281 47.53 -5.85 27.33
N GLN A 282 46.26 -5.97 27.75
CA GLN A 282 45.88 -6.14 29.16
C GLN A 282 45.27 -7.53 29.35
N GLY A 283 45.67 -8.23 30.42
CA GLY A 283 45.24 -9.61 30.67
C GLY A 283 45.94 -10.65 29.77
N ASN A 284 45.36 -11.84 29.69
CA ASN A 284 45.94 -12.97 28.95
C ASN A 284 45.40 -13.02 27.51
N VAL A 285 46.09 -12.35 26.59
CA VAL A 285 45.71 -12.29 25.17
C VAL A 285 46.44 -13.37 24.38
N THR A 286 45.71 -14.22 23.66
CA THR A 286 46.28 -15.25 22.76
C THR A 286 46.02 -14.93 21.30
N PHE A 287 46.96 -15.27 20.42
CA PHE A 287 46.90 -15.00 18.97
C PHE A 287 46.39 -16.17 18.14
N SER A 288 45.55 -16.99 18.78
CA SER A 288 44.81 -18.11 18.21
C SER A 288 43.40 -18.05 18.77
N CYS A 289 42.42 -18.50 17.97
CA CYS A 289 41.05 -18.63 18.44
C CYS A 289 40.86 -20.03 19.02
N ALA A 290 40.41 -20.13 20.27
CA ALA A 290 39.98 -21.40 20.82
C ALA A 290 38.68 -21.83 20.12
N GLU A 291 38.63 -23.08 19.67
CA GLU A 291 37.50 -23.64 18.95
C GLU A 291 36.78 -24.68 19.82
N PRO A 292 35.95 -24.26 20.80
CA PRO A 292 35.17 -25.19 21.58
C PRO A 292 34.21 -25.95 20.65
N ILE A 293 34.14 -27.26 20.81
CA ILE A 293 33.16 -28.09 20.11
C ILE A 293 31.80 -27.81 20.73
N PHE A 294 30.93 -27.12 19.97
CA PHE A 294 29.56 -26.83 20.34
C PHE A 294 28.62 -27.63 19.43
N VAL A 295 27.93 -28.61 19.98
CA VAL A 295 26.98 -29.45 19.24
C VAL A 295 25.56 -29.08 19.67
N ALA A 296 24.81 -28.49 18.76
CA ALA A 296 23.39 -28.22 18.92
C ALA A 296 22.57 -29.10 17.98
N MET A 297 21.28 -29.22 18.27
CA MET A 297 20.32 -29.88 17.41
C MET A 297 19.13 -29.00 17.11
N THR A 298 18.59 -29.10 15.91
CA THR A 298 17.40 -28.38 15.46
C THR A 298 16.23 -29.34 15.32
N PHE A 299 15.08 -28.93 15.86
CA PHE A 299 13.76 -29.53 15.66
C PHE A 299 13.00 -28.67 14.63
N PRO A 300 13.16 -28.93 13.32
CA PRO A 300 12.60 -28.07 12.28
C PRO A 300 11.07 -28.22 12.12
N SER A 301 10.49 -29.34 12.53
CA SER A 301 9.12 -29.71 12.18
C SER A 301 8.36 -30.35 13.35
N PRO A 302 7.01 -30.37 13.35
CA PRO A 302 6.25 -31.06 14.37
C PRO A 302 6.48 -32.57 14.48
N GLN A 303 7.04 -33.19 13.43
CA GLN A 303 7.41 -34.61 13.39
C GLN A 303 8.79 -34.88 14.01
N SER A 304 9.50 -33.82 14.43
CA SER A 304 10.84 -33.92 15.01
C SER A 304 10.77 -34.43 16.45
N PHE A 305 11.53 -35.48 16.76
CA PHE A 305 11.69 -35.97 18.13
C PHE A 305 13.06 -36.59 18.34
N LEU A 306 13.50 -36.63 19.60
CA LEU A 306 14.63 -37.42 20.07
C LEU A 306 14.19 -38.30 21.24
N TRP A 307 14.34 -39.60 21.09
CA TRP A 307 14.15 -40.60 22.14
C TRP A 307 15.52 -41.02 22.69
N LEU A 308 15.68 -41.00 24.01
CA LEU A 308 16.86 -41.49 24.71
C LEU A 308 16.48 -42.56 25.75
N PRO A 309 17.19 -43.70 25.79
CA PRO A 309 17.07 -44.66 26.87
C PRO A 309 17.78 -44.15 28.13
N ARG A 310 17.20 -44.39 29.31
CA ARG A 310 17.90 -44.16 30.58
C ARG A 310 18.57 -45.46 31.01
N VAL A 311 19.90 -45.46 31.11
CA VAL A 311 20.72 -46.67 31.33
C VAL A 311 20.96 -46.96 32.81
N SER A 312 20.70 -46.01 33.70
CA SER A 312 20.92 -46.14 35.15
C SER A 312 19.91 -47.10 35.80
N GLU A 313 20.38 -48.05 36.62
CA GLU A 313 19.51 -48.81 37.54
C GLU A 313 18.66 -47.84 38.39
N PRO A 314 17.40 -48.19 38.74
CA PRO A 314 16.51 -47.32 39.52
C PRO A 314 17.15 -47.01 40.87
N SER A 315 17.85 -45.88 40.95
CA SER A 315 18.53 -45.46 42.15
C SER A 315 17.55 -44.71 43.05
N PHE A 316 17.57 -44.99 44.35
CA PHE A 316 16.89 -44.19 45.38
C PHE A 316 17.38 -42.71 45.44
N LYS A 317 18.29 -42.29 44.54
CA LYS A 317 18.92 -40.96 44.53
C LYS A 317 18.11 -39.90 43.75
N GLY A 318 17.08 -40.29 42.98
CA GLY A 318 16.23 -39.36 42.22
C GLY A 318 16.63 -39.21 40.75
N MET A 319 16.00 -38.26 40.04
CA MET A 319 16.18 -37.98 38.61
C MET A 319 16.62 -36.53 38.39
N SER A 320 17.54 -36.30 37.46
CA SER A 320 17.96 -34.97 37.02
C SER A 320 17.97 -34.91 35.50
N VAL A 321 17.34 -33.90 34.92
CA VAL A 321 17.42 -33.65 33.47
C VAL A 321 17.69 -32.17 33.25
N GLY A 322 18.74 -31.87 32.49
CA GLY A 322 19.08 -30.50 32.10
C GLY A 322 19.12 -30.38 30.58
N LEU A 323 18.74 -29.22 30.06
CA LEU A 323 18.83 -28.88 28.64
C LEU A 323 18.95 -27.37 28.48
N GLN A 324 19.58 -26.93 27.40
CA GLN A 324 19.43 -25.56 26.90
C GLN A 324 18.56 -25.58 25.66
N PHE A 325 17.69 -24.58 25.50
CA PHE A 325 16.87 -24.42 24.32
C PHE A 325 16.77 -22.97 23.86
N ARG A 326 16.49 -22.76 22.58
CA ARG A 326 16.07 -21.46 22.04
C ARG A 326 15.00 -21.63 20.97
N THR A 327 14.02 -20.73 20.95
CA THR A 327 12.88 -20.78 20.01
C THR A 327 12.25 -19.39 19.85
N TRP A 328 11.50 -19.21 18.75
CA TRP A 328 10.58 -18.09 18.57
C TRP A 328 9.13 -18.45 18.96
N ASN A 329 8.82 -19.75 19.10
CA ASN A 329 7.47 -20.21 19.38
C ASN A 329 7.10 -19.99 20.86
N LYS A 330 5.92 -19.42 21.09
CA LYS A 330 5.36 -19.24 22.45
C LYS A 330 4.93 -20.55 23.13
N ALA A 331 4.83 -21.65 22.36
CA ALA A 331 4.41 -22.95 22.87
C ALA A 331 5.13 -24.10 22.15
N GLY A 332 5.39 -25.19 22.88
CA GLY A 332 6.06 -26.38 22.36
C GLY A 332 6.49 -27.35 23.47
N LEU A 333 6.34 -28.66 23.24
CA LEU A 333 6.77 -29.71 24.19
C LEU A 333 8.30 -29.87 24.19
N LEU A 334 8.96 -29.58 25.31
CA LEU A 334 10.41 -29.75 25.45
C LEU A 334 10.79 -31.18 25.81
N LEU A 335 10.12 -31.76 26.81
CA LEU A 335 10.42 -33.10 27.33
C LEU A 335 9.13 -33.79 27.80
N THR A 336 9.00 -35.09 27.51
CA THR A 336 7.97 -35.95 28.10
C THR A 336 8.49 -37.36 28.42
N PHE A 337 7.88 -37.98 29.42
CA PHE A 337 8.13 -39.37 29.80
C PHE A 337 6.98 -39.95 30.64
N ASP A 338 6.82 -41.26 30.58
CA ASP A 338 5.91 -42.03 31.41
C ASP A 338 6.54 -42.37 32.77
N LEU A 339 5.71 -42.41 33.83
CA LEU A 339 6.15 -42.78 35.18
C LEU A 339 6.32 -44.29 35.32
N SER A 340 7.52 -44.73 35.73
CA SER A 340 7.97 -46.14 35.68
C SER A 340 7.11 -47.19 36.41
N ASN A 341 6.18 -46.82 37.32
CA ASN A 341 5.52 -47.80 38.21
C ASN A 341 4.04 -47.57 38.61
N GLN A 342 3.31 -46.54 38.16
CA GLN A 342 1.92 -46.29 38.66
C GLN A 342 0.92 -45.70 37.65
N GLY A 343 1.25 -45.64 36.36
CA GLY A 343 0.44 -44.95 35.36
C GLY A 343 0.46 -43.43 35.54
N GLY A 344 0.55 -42.69 34.44
CA GLY A 344 0.72 -41.24 34.44
C GLY A 344 1.92 -40.79 33.63
N ALA A 345 1.96 -39.50 33.32
CA ALA A 345 2.93 -38.89 32.42
C ALA A 345 3.39 -37.53 32.95
N VAL A 346 4.59 -37.16 32.56
CA VAL A 346 5.21 -35.87 32.83
C VAL A 346 5.37 -35.11 31.52
N TRP A 347 4.98 -33.84 31.50
CA TRP A 347 5.20 -32.95 30.38
C TRP A 347 5.87 -31.67 30.83
N LEU A 348 7.00 -31.37 30.21
CA LEU A 348 7.70 -30.10 30.31
C LEU A 348 7.54 -29.38 28.98
N TYR A 349 6.83 -28.25 28.96
CA TYR A 349 6.44 -27.58 27.74
C TYR A 349 6.42 -26.06 27.91
N LEU A 350 6.48 -25.35 26.80
CA LEU A 350 6.25 -23.91 26.74
C LEU A 350 4.76 -23.63 26.52
N SER A 351 4.24 -22.64 27.24
CA SER A 351 2.93 -22.04 26.97
C SER A 351 2.97 -20.56 27.30
N LYS A 352 2.45 -19.72 26.41
CA LYS A 352 2.49 -18.24 26.55
C LYS A 352 3.91 -17.72 26.86
N ALA A 353 4.94 -18.35 26.28
CA ALA A 353 6.36 -18.03 26.51
C ALA A 353 6.87 -18.21 27.96
N MET A 354 6.21 -19.06 28.75
CA MET A 354 6.66 -19.50 30.07
C MET A 354 6.87 -21.01 30.06
N LEU A 355 7.77 -21.51 30.91
CA LEU A 355 8.01 -22.94 31.09
C LEU A 355 6.97 -23.50 32.05
N HIS A 356 6.29 -24.57 31.63
CA HIS A 356 5.33 -25.31 32.43
C HIS A 356 5.79 -26.75 32.62
N LEU A 357 5.71 -27.25 33.84
CA LEU A 357 5.83 -28.67 34.18
C LEU A 357 4.47 -29.16 34.68
N GLN A 358 3.88 -30.11 33.98
CA GLN A 358 2.64 -30.77 34.39
C GLN A 358 2.89 -32.27 34.63
N ILE A 359 2.43 -32.76 35.77
CA ILE A 359 2.51 -34.17 36.14
C ILE A 359 1.09 -34.69 36.33
N HIS A 360 0.66 -35.57 35.43
CA HIS A 360 -0.62 -36.24 35.51
C HIS A 360 -0.48 -37.64 36.07
N LYS A 361 -1.33 -37.97 37.04
CA LYS A 361 -1.43 -39.30 37.62
C LYS A 361 -2.91 -39.67 37.80
N PRO A 362 -3.34 -40.85 37.34
CA PRO A 362 -4.73 -41.28 37.50
C PRO A 362 -5.15 -41.26 38.98
N GLY A 363 -6.34 -40.73 39.27
CA GLY A 363 -6.90 -40.65 40.62
C GLY A 363 -6.33 -39.53 41.50
N ARG A 364 -5.53 -38.59 40.96
CA ARG A 364 -5.03 -37.41 41.67
C ARG A 364 -5.21 -36.14 40.83
N ALA A 365 -5.29 -34.99 41.50
CA ALA A 365 -5.20 -33.70 40.81
C ALA A 365 -3.82 -33.55 40.15
N PRO A 366 -3.74 -32.96 38.94
CA PRO A 366 -2.47 -32.72 38.26
C PRO A 366 -1.61 -31.75 39.07
N LEU A 367 -0.31 -32.03 39.18
CA LEU A 367 0.67 -31.11 39.77
C LEU A 367 1.22 -30.21 38.66
N GLU A 368 1.16 -28.90 38.85
CA GLU A 368 1.62 -27.91 37.86
C GLU A 368 2.63 -26.95 38.50
N LEU A 369 3.74 -26.70 37.80
CA LEU A 369 4.74 -25.69 38.15
C LEU A 369 5.00 -24.81 36.92
N THR A 370 5.23 -23.52 37.15
CA THR A 370 5.54 -22.54 36.10
C THR A 370 6.81 -21.78 36.48
N ALA A 371 7.73 -21.57 35.53
CA ALA A 371 8.96 -20.81 35.75
C ALA A 371 9.39 -20.02 34.49
N GLY A 372 10.10 -18.91 34.71
CA GLY A 372 10.58 -18.04 33.64
C GLY A 372 9.48 -17.25 32.91
N SER A 373 9.90 -16.31 32.06
CA SER A 373 8.99 -15.50 31.23
C SER A 373 9.70 -15.04 29.96
N ALA A 374 8.94 -14.81 28.88
CA ALA A 374 9.47 -14.38 27.59
C ALA A 374 10.54 -15.31 26.99
N LEU A 375 10.44 -16.63 27.24
CA LEU A 375 11.41 -17.64 26.81
C LEU A 375 11.39 -17.97 25.30
N ASN A 376 10.78 -17.10 24.50
CA ASN A 376 10.63 -17.23 23.05
C ASN A 376 11.30 -16.06 22.30
N ASP A 377 12.38 -15.53 22.87
CA ASP A 377 13.12 -14.36 22.39
C ASP A 377 14.32 -14.72 21.49
N GLY A 378 14.40 -15.99 21.08
CA GLY A 378 15.49 -16.52 20.26
C GLY A 378 16.83 -16.69 21.00
N GLN A 379 16.91 -16.38 22.30
CA GLN A 379 18.10 -16.57 23.12
C GLN A 379 18.16 -17.99 23.69
N TRP A 380 19.37 -18.44 24.03
CA TRP A 380 19.56 -19.70 24.75
C TRP A 380 19.12 -19.57 26.21
N HIS A 381 18.17 -20.43 26.61
CA HIS A 381 17.71 -20.58 27.99
C HIS A 381 18.09 -21.94 28.55
N SER A 382 18.61 -21.96 29.78
CA SER A 382 18.96 -23.19 30.50
C SER A 382 17.80 -23.64 31.36
N VAL A 383 17.44 -24.92 31.28
CA VAL A 383 16.39 -25.55 32.07
C VAL A 383 16.95 -26.76 32.79
N VAL A 384 16.75 -26.82 34.10
CA VAL A 384 17.13 -27.98 34.91
C VAL A 384 15.93 -28.45 35.74
N LEU A 385 15.59 -29.72 35.59
CA LEU A 385 14.57 -30.45 36.33
C LEU A 385 15.27 -31.41 37.31
N ILE A 386 15.02 -31.26 38.60
CA ILE A 386 15.59 -32.12 39.63
C ILE A 386 14.46 -32.69 40.50
N SER A 387 14.43 -34.01 40.66
CA SER A 387 13.51 -34.74 41.54
C SER A 387 14.33 -35.57 42.53
N ARG A 388 14.37 -35.18 43.81
CA ARG A 388 15.11 -35.88 44.88
C ARG A 388 14.37 -35.85 46.21
N ARG A 389 14.29 -36.98 46.92
CA ARG A 389 13.76 -37.09 48.31
C ARG A 389 12.39 -36.42 48.53
N GLY A 390 11.47 -36.55 47.56
CA GLY A 390 10.15 -35.92 47.64
C GLY A 390 10.14 -34.42 47.39
N ARG A 391 11.23 -33.84 46.86
CA ARG A 391 11.32 -32.46 46.38
C ARG A 391 11.54 -32.45 44.87
N LEU A 392 10.72 -31.68 44.18
CA LEU A 392 10.76 -31.42 42.74
C LEU A 392 11.11 -29.95 42.54
N THR A 393 12.11 -29.66 41.72
CA THR A 393 12.51 -28.28 41.38
C THR A 393 12.70 -28.13 39.88
N ILE A 394 12.18 -27.04 39.33
CA ILE A 394 12.50 -26.57 37.98
C ILE A 394 13.21 -25.22 38.11
N THR A 395 14.31 -25.05 37.41
CA THR A 395 15.08 -23.79 37.38
C THR A 395 15.29 -23.35 35.94
N VAL A 396 15.06 -22.07 35.65
CA VAL A 396 15.37 -21.45 34.36
C VAL A 396 16.49 -20.42 34.55
N ASP A 397 17.51 -20.45 33.69
CA ASP A 397 18.67 -19.53 33.62
C ASP A 397 19.53 -19.35 34.88
N GLY A 398 19.18 -20.03 35.98
CA GLY A 398 19.92 -19.95 37.26
C GLY A 398 19.57 -18.73 38.11
N ASP A 399 18.57 -17.93 37.72
CA ASP A 399 18.14 -16.73 38.45
C ASP A 399 17.19 -17.07 39.61
N GLU A 400 17.35 -16.38 40.76
CA GLU A 400 16.55 -16.63 41.98
C GLU A 400 15.03 -16.45 41.78
N GLY A 401 14.61 -15.63 40.81
CA GLY A 401 13.20 -15.40 40.44
C GLY A 401 12.59 -16.43 39.48
N ALA A 402 13.38 -17.40 39.00
CA ALA A 402 12.99 -18.35 37.96
C ALA A 402 13.03 -19.82 38.44
N ILE A 403 12.83 -20.04 39.74
CA ILE A 403 12.82 -21.35 40.39
C ILE A 403 11.41 -21.66 40.88
N ALA A 404 10.84 -22.78 40.45
CA ALA A 404 9.59 -23.31 41.00
C ALA A 404 9.82 -24.69 41.62
N HIS A 405 9.16 -24.96 42.75
CA HIS A 405 9.36 -26.19 43.49
C HIS A 405 8.05 -26.75 44.04
N ALA A 406 7.99 -28.07 44.18
CA ALA A 406 6.89 -28.80 44.81
C ALA A 406 7.43 -29.97 45.62
N SER A 407 6.58 -30.49 46.51
CA SER A 407 6.91 -31.66 47.33
C SER A 407 5.94 -32.81 47.04
N PRO A 408 6.09 -33.53 45.90
CA PRO A 408 5.18 -34.61 45.54
C PRO A 408 5.27 -35.78 46.51
N SER A 409 4.12 -36.35 46.90
CA SER A 409 4.04 -37.52 47.79
C SER A 409 4.35 -38.85 47.09
N PHE A 410 4.85 -38.81 45.86
CA PHE A 410 5.19 -39.97 45.05
C PHE A 410 6.52 -39.75 44.33
N LEU A 411 7.18 -40.85 44.00
CA LEU A 411 8.47 -40.83 43.32
C LEU A 411 8.26 -40.55 41.82
N ILE A 412 9.01 -39.58 41.29
CA ILE A 412 9.03 -39.25 39.86
C ILE A 412 10.29 -39.89 39.29
N ASP A 413 10.09 -40.87 38.43
CA ASP A 413 11.14 -41.65 37.77
C ASP A 413 10.71 -41.98 36.34
N ALA A 414 11.68 -42.08 35.45
CA ALA A 414 11.50 -42.25 34.01
C ALA A 414 12.40 -43.36 33.49
N GLY A 415 11.85 -44.25 32.65
CA GLY A 415 12.65 -45.23 31.89
C GLY A 415 13.03 -44.78 30.48
N GLN A 416 12.19 -43.95 29.84
CA GLN A 416 12.38 -43.46 28.47
C GLN A 416 12.10 -41.96 28.43
N LEU A 417 12.98 -41.19 27.79
CA LEU A 417 12.86 -39.74 27.69
C LEU A 417 12.63 -39.35 26.23
N PHE A 418 11.61 -38.54 25.97
CA PHE A 418 11.30 -37.99 24.66
C PHE A 418 11.44 -36.48 24.67
N PHE A 419 12.31 -35.96 23.80
CA PHE A 419 12.55 -34.54 23.63
C PHE A 419 11.90 -34.03 22.34
N GLY A 420 11.31 -32.84 22.42
CA GLY A 420 10.74 -32.10 21.30
C GLY A 420 9.40 -32.61 20.75
N GLY A 421 9.14 -33.91 20.83
CA GLY A 421 7.94 -34.54 20.27
C GLY A 421 7.85 -36.03 20.58
N CYS A 422 6.84 -36.70 20.01
CA CYS A 422 6.61 -38.14 20.11
C CYS A 422 6.64 -38.80 18.72
N PRO A 423 7.04 -40.08 18.61
CA PRO A 423 6.90 -40.85 17.38
C PRO A 423 5.43 -41.04 16.97
N THR A 424 5.16 -41.15 15.67
CA THR A 424 3.83 -41.50 15.12
C THR A 424 3.46 -42.95 15.46
N GLU A 425 2.17 -43.23 15.65
CA GLU A 425 1.57 -44.42 16.30
C GLU A 425 2.04 -45.82 15.82
N GLU A 426 2.82 -45.95 14.75
CA GLU A 426 3.30 -47.22 14.19
C GLU A 426 4.43 -47.91 14.98
N SER A 427 5.00 -47.28 16.03
CA SER A 427 6.28 -47.74 16.65
C SER A 427 6.16 -48.53 17.97
N GLY A 428 4.95 -48.84 18.47
CA GLY A 428 4.76 -49.63 19.71
C GLY A 428 5.29 -48.99 21.01
N GLN A 429 5.88 -47.78 20.95
CA GLN A 429 6.34 -46.99 22.10
C GLN A 429 5.22 -46.07 22.61
N LYS A 430 4.91 -46.15 23.91
CA LYS A 430 3.93 -45.28 24.58
C LYS A 430 4.54 -43.89 24.78
N CYS A 431 4.14 -42.94 23.95
CA CYS A 431 4.47 -41.51 24.10
C CYS A 431 3.24 -40.71 23.70
N MET A 432 2.77 -39.82 24.57
CA MET A 432 1.64 -38.94 24.28
C MET A 432 2.07 -37.48 24.38
N ASN A 433 1.82 -36.71 23.32
CA ASN A 433 2.00 -35.28 23.29
C ASN A 433 0.64 -34.57 23.20
N PRO A 434 0.08 -34.08 24.32
CA PRO A 434 -1.16 -33.29 24.31
C PRO A 434 -0.95 -31.83 23.89
N PHE A 435 0.30 -31.41 23.65
CA PHE A 435 0.69 -30.05 23.30
C PHE A 435 1.21 -29.96 21.85
N LYS A 436 1.52 -28.74 21.40
CA LYS A 436 2.25 -28.56 20.13
C LYS A 436 3.66 -29.15 20.27
N ALA A 437 4.15 -29.84 19.24
CA ALA A 437 5.55 -30.24 19.18
C ALA A 437 6.48 -29.02 19.19
N PHE A 438 7.66 -29.17 19.78
CA PHE A 438 8.65 -28.10 19.82
C PHE A 438 9.30 -27.92 18.45
N GLN A 439 9.48 -26.65 18.10
CA GLN A 439 10.34 -26.25 16.99
C GLN A 439 11.32 -25.21 17.53
N GLY A 440 12.60 -25.42 17.26
CA GLY A 440 13.67 -24.66 17.89
C GLY A 440 14.95 -25.47 17.96
N CYS A 441 15.90 -24.99 18.75
CA CYS A 441 17.16 -25.69 18.98
C CYS A 441 17.30 -26.16 20.42
N MET A 442 18.01 -27.26 20.61
CA MET A 442 18.45 -27.74 21.93
C MET A 442 19.95 -28.03 21.93
N CYS A 443 20.60 -27.87 23.08
CA CYS A 443 21.98 -28.27 23.33
C CYS A 443 22.19 -28.57 24.82
N MET A 444 23.40 -29.00 25.20
CA MET A 444 23.79 -29.28 26.60
C MET A 444 22.80 -30.21 27.34
N LEU A 445 22.35 -31.27 26.66
CA LEU A 445 21.45 -32.26 27.23
C LEU A 445 22.18 -33.05 28.32
N THR A 446 21.62 -33.09 29.53
CA THR A 446 22.14 -33.87 30.65
C THR A 446 21.05 -34.77 31.22
N VAL A 447 21.40 -36.02 31.51
CA VAL A 447 20.53 -37.01 32.16
C VAL A 447 21.30 -37.57 33.35
N ASP A 448 20.72 -37.49 34.54
CA ASP A 448 21.34 -37.87 35.81
C ASP A 448 22.71 -37.21 36.07
N ASN A 449 22.83 -35.94 35.66
CA ASN A 449 24.07 -35.14 35.68
C ASN A 449 25.20 -35.65 34.76
N GLN A 450 24.89 -36.56 33.83
CA GLN A 450 25.81 -36.98 32.77
C GLN A 450 25.40 -36.31 31.46
N GLU A 451 26.34 -35.70 30.76
CA GLU A 451 26.10 -35.09 29.44
C GLU A 451 25.86 -36.16 28.38
N VAL A 452 24.84 -35.95 27.55
CA VAL A 452 24.50 -36.84 26.45
C VAL A 452 25.44 -36.56 25.29
N ASP A 453 26.21 -37.58 24.89
CA ASP A 453 27.08 -37.49 23.71
C ASP A 453 26.25 -37.48 22.42
N LEU A 454 26.02 -36.28 21.89
CA LEU A 454 25.25 -36.06 20.66
C LEU A 454 25.90 -36.66 19.41
N PHE A 455 27.20 -36.93 19.43
CA PHE A 455 27.87 -37.61 18.32
C PHE A 455 27.46 -39.08 18.24
N GLN A 456 27.30 -39.75 19.38
CA GLN A 456 26.76 -41.10 19.44
C GLN A 456 25.28 -41.14 19.02
N VAL A 457 24.52 -40.10 19.37
CA VAL A 457 23.15 -39.92 18.87
C VAL A 457 23.14 -39.80 17.34
N GLN A 458 24.02 -38.97 16.75
CA GLN A 458 24.12 -38.82 15.30
C GLN A 458 24.40 -40.14 14.58
N LYS A 459 25.29 -40.96 15.13
CA LYS A 459 25.60 -42.31 14.63
C LYS A 459 24.50 -43.35 14.91
N ARG A 460 23.40 -42.96 15.55
CA ARG A 460 22.30 -43.84 16.00
C ARG A 460 22.79 -45.00 16.89
N LEU A 461 23.84 -44.75 17.67
CA LEU A 461 24.37 -45.69 18.65
C LEU A 461 23.67 -45.54 20.01
N ILE A 462 23.13 -44.35 20.30
CA ILE A 462 22.36 -44.04 21.50
C ILE A 462 21.04 -43.38 21.06
N GLY A 463 19.90 -43.96 21.47
CA GLY A 463 18.59 -43.40 21.18
C GLY A 463 18.13 -43.56 19.73
N ASN A 464 17.04 -42.86 19.40
CA ASN A 464 16.39 -42.86 18.08
C ASN A 464 15.76 -41.48 17.85
N TYR A 465 15.72 -41.02 16.61
CA TYR A 465 15.21 -39.70 16.26
C TYR A 465 14.60 -39.68 14.87
N SER A 466 13.72 -38.72 14.63
CA SER A 466 13.09 -38.45 13.34
C SER A 466 13.14 -36.95 13.04
N HIS A 467 13.30 -36.59 11.76
CA HIS A 467 13.30 -35.20 11.27
C HIS A 467 14.12 -34.20 12.11
N LEU A 468 15.30 -34.60 12.59
CA LEU A 468 16.15 -33.81 13.48
C LEU A 468 17.46 -33.47 12.74
N GLN A 469 17.89 -32.21 12.80
CA GLN A 469 19.16 -31.76 12.21
C GLN A 469 20.18 -31.68 13.34
N LEU A 470 21.21 -32.52 13.27
CA LEU A 470 22.26 -32.60 14.30
C LEU A 470 23.45 -31.73 13.92
N ASP A 471 24.16 -31.27 14.95
CA ASP A 471 25.38 -30.48 14.82
C ASP A 471 25.17 -29.12 14.12
N MET A 472 23.98 -28.54 14.30
CA MET A 472 23.62 -27.20 13.86
C MET A 472 22.40 -26.66 14.59
N CYS A 473 22.29 -25.33 14.66
CA CYS A 473 21.07 -24.65 15.07
C CYS A 473 20.52 -23.76 13.95
N GLY A 474 19.48 -24.24 13.26
CA GLY A 474 18.85 -23.59 12.11
C GLY A 474 17.79 -22.53 12.45
N ILE A 475 17.86 -21.90 13.63
CA ILE A 475 16.94 -20.81 14.00
C ILE A 475 17.21 -19.56 13.13
N ILE A 476 16.15 -18.86 12.72
CA ILE A 476 16.22 -17.69 11.83
C ILE A 476 15.40 -16.58 12.47
N ASP A 477 15.96 -15.37 12.55
CA ASP A 477 15.21 -14.16 12.92
C ASP A 477 14.57 -13.54 11.68
N ARG A 478 13.27 -13.75 11.51
CA ARG A 478 12.44 -13.22 10.41
C ARG A 478 11.96 -11.78 10.62
N CYS A 479 12.25 -11.19 11.78
CA CYS A 479 11.99 -9.78 12.06
C CYS A 479 13.26 -8.91 11.90
N SER A 480 14.37 -9.50 11.44
CA SER A 480 15.65 -8.81 11.21
C SER A 480 16.19 -9.15 9.82
N PRO A 481 16.07 -8.24 8.83
CA PRO A 481 15.54 -6.88 8.95
C PRO A 481 14.02 -6.83 9.17
N ASN A 482 13.52 -5.72 9.70
CA ASN A 482 12.07 -5.58 9.93
C ASN A 482 11.35 -5.36 8.60
N HIS A 483 10.56 -6.35 8.17
CA HIS A 483 9.75 -6.30 6.95
C HIS A 483 8.39 -5.60 7.12
N CYS A 484 8.06 -5.14 8.34
CA CYS A 484 6.86 -4.37 8.59
C CYS A 484 7.08 -2.90 8.23
N GLU A 485 6.34 -2.43 7.24
CA GLU A 485 6.46 -1.09 6.67
C GLU A 485 5.76 -0.04 7.56
N HIS A 486 6.01 1.24 7.27
CA HIS A 486 5.38 2.39 7.94
C HIS A 486 5.44 2.38 9.47
N GLY A 487 6.51 1.80 10.04
CA GLY A 487 6.72 1.72 11.50
C GLY A 487 5.93 0.61 12.19
N GLY A 488 5.43 -0.38 11.44
CA GLY A 488 4.73 -1.54 11.99
C GLY A 488 5.62 -2.36 12.93
N SER A 489 5.01 -2.89 14.00
CA SER A 489 5.72 -3.74 14.97
C SER A 489 5.75 -5.19 14.51
N CYS A 490 6.95 -5.78 14.40
CA CYS A 490 7.14 -7.17 14.01
C CYS A 490 7.15 -8.12 15.21
N SER A 491 6.45 -9.23 15.07
CA SER A 491 6.53 -10.40 15.95
C SER A 491 6.72 -11.66 15.11
N GLN A 492 7.24 -12.74 15.68
CA GLN A 492 7.54 -13.94 14.89
C GLN A 492 7.31 -15.25 15.62
N SER A 493 7.33 -16.30 14.81
CA SER A 493 7.30 -17.72 15.17
C SER A 493 8.38 -18.45 14.38
N TRP A 494 8.51 -19.76 14.60
CA TRP A 494 9.48 -20.59 13.88
C TRP A 494 9.31 -20.53 12.35
N SER A 495 8.08 -20.49 11.85
CA SER A 495 7.76 -20.60 10.42
C SER A 495 7.30 -19.30 9.77
N THR A 496 7.00 -18.25 10.54
CA THR A 496 6.44 -17.02 9.97
C THR A 496 6.57 -15.81 10.90
N PHE A 497 6.49 -14.60 10.35
CA PHE A 497 6.43 -13.35 11.11
C PHE A 497 5.04 -12.68 11.03
N HIS A 498 4.77 -11.65 11.81
CA HIS A 498 3.49 -10.94 11.81
C HIS A 498 3.73 -9.46 12.08
N CYS A 499 3.08 -8.61 11.28
CA CYS A 499 3.10 -7.17 11.46
C CYS A 499 1.85 -6.69 12.18
N ASN A 500 2.03 -5.87 13.21
CA ASN A 500 0.94 -5.15 13.85
C ASN A 500 0.88 -3.72 13.28
N CYS A 501 -0.18 -3.44 12.51
CA CYS A 501 -0.40 -2.16 11.82
C CYS A 501 -1.36 -1.21 12.57
N THR A 502 -1.83 -1.57 13.77
CA THR A 502 -2.90 -0.84 14.47
C THR A 502 -2.59 0.65 14.71
N SER A 503 -1.31 1.01 14.83
CA SER A 503 -0.86 2.38 15.09
C SER A 503 -0.23 3.07 13.88
N THR A 504 -0.29 2.49 12.67
CA THR A 504 0.43 3.04 11.50
C THR A 504 -0.47 3.81 10.53
N SER A 505 -1.80 3.67 10.59
CA SER A 505 -2.74 4.10 9.54
C SER A 505 -2.63 3.33 8.22
N TYR A 506 -1.93 2.19 8.23
CA TYR A 506 -1.80 1.28 7.10
C TYR A 506 -2.36 -0.10 7.49
N SER A 507 -2.55 -0.94 6.49
CA SER A 507 -3.14 -2.28 6.59
C SER A 507 -2.42 -3.27 5.67
N GLY A 508 -2.89 -4.53 5.63
CA GLY A 508 -2.24 -5.62 4.90
C GLY A 508 -1.20 -6.38 5.75
N ALA A 509 -0.69 -7.49 5.22
CA ALA A 509 0.19 -8.40 5.95
C ALA A 509 1.53 -7.76 6.39
N THR A 510 1.99 -6.74 5.67
CA THR A 510 3.24 -6.00 5.92
C THR A 510 3.02 -4.53 6.26
N CYS A 511 1.77 -4.09 6.50
CA CYS A 511 1.41 -2.68 6.68
C CYS A 511 1.75 -1.79 5.48
N HIS A 512 1.68 -2.34 4.26
CA HIS A 512 2.01 -1.64 3.02
C HIS A 512 0.86 -0.73 2.56
N SER A 513 -0.38 -1.22 2.60
CA SER A 513 -1.55 -0.58 1.99
C SER A 513 -2.18 0.48 2.88
N SER A 514 -2.31 1.72 2.40
CA SER A 514 -3.02 2.79 3.11
C SER A 514 -4.50 2.47 3.32
N ILE A 515 -5.05 2.88 4.47
CA ILE A 515 -6.49 2.77 4.75
C ILE A 515 -7.30 3.95 4.20
N TYR A 516 -6.62 4.99 3.70
CA TYR A 516 -7.21 6.21 3.20
C TYR A 516 -7.13 6.32 1.68
N GLU A 517 -8.00 7.11 1.06
CA GLU A 517 -7.94 7.34 -0.39
C GLU A 517 -6.90 8.41 -0.77
N THR A 518 -6.49 8.40 -2.03
CA THR A 518 -5.38 9.23 -2.53
C THR A 518 -5.77 10.66 -2.89
N SER A 519 -7.06 10.97 -3.01
CA SER A 519 -7.52 12.33 -3.31
C SER A 519 -8.97 12.58 -2.88
N CYS A 520 -9.34 13.85 -2.77
CA CYS A 520 -10.73 14.24 -2.53
C CYS A 520 -11.65 13.75 -3.66
N GLU A 521 -11.18 13.77 -4.91
CA GLU A 521 -11.97 13.27 -6.05
C GLU A 521 -12.20 11.76 -5.92
N ALA A 522 -11.24 10.99 -5.41
CA ALA A 522 -11.42 9.56 -5.12
C ALA A 522 -12.53 9.31 -4.09
N TYR A 523 -12.59 10.09 -3.01
CA TYR A 523 -13.71 10.04 -2.04
C TYR A 523 -15.05 10.45 -2.69
N LYS A 524 -15.06 11.50 -3.52
CA LYS A 524 -16.26 11.93 -4.24
C LYS A 524 -16.81 10.84 -5.17
N HIS A 525 -15.95 10.09 -5.85
CA HIS A 525 -16.35 8.96 -6.70
C HIS A 525 -16.97 7.79 -5.91
N ARG A 526 -16.75 7.70 -4.59
CA ARG A 526 -17.41 6.75 -3.69
C ARG A 526 -18.72 7.28 -3.11
N GLY A 527 -19.11 8.52 -3.43
CA GLY A 527 -20.33 9.16 -2.94
C GLY A 527 -20.16 9.92 -1.62
N ASN A 528 -18.92 10.16 -1.16
CA ASN A 528 -18.65 10.92 0.06
C ASN A 528 -18.95 12.42 -0.11
N THR A 529 -19.49 13.06 0.94
CA THR A 529 -19.83 14.50 0.98
C THR A 529 -18.65 15.36 1.44
N SER A 530 -18.75 16.69 1.31
CA SER A 530 -17.70 17.62 1.77
C SER A 530 -17.48 17.52 3.29
N ASP A 531 -16.25 17.20 3.72
CA ASP A 531 -15.82 17.12 5.12
C ASP A 531 -14.27 17.09 5.19
N TYR A 532 -13.71 16.99 6.39
CA TYR A 532 -12.31 16.65 6.61
C TYR A 532 -12.07 15.15 6.38
N TYR A 533 -11.17 14.83 5.46
CA TYR A 533 -10.74 13.46 5.19
C TYR A 533 -9.23 13.35 5.36
N TYR A 534 -8.79 12.20 5.86
CA TYR A 534 -7.40 11.81 5.70
C TYR A 534 -7.18 11.39 4.24
N ILE A 535 -6.14 11.94 3.63
CA ILE A 535 -5.71 11.62 2.27
C ILE A 535 -4.27 11.16 2.32
N ASP A 536 -4.01 10.06 1.62
CA ASP A 536 -2.69 9.51 1.43
C ASP A 536 -2.28 9.64 -0.04
N VAL A 537 -1.56 10.72 -0.36
CA VAL A 537 -1.32 11.16 -1.74
C VAL A 537 -0.52 10.18 -2.58
N ASP A 538 0.34 9.38 -1.95
CA ASP A 538 1.16 8.35 -2.59
C ASP A 538 0.75 6.92 -2.17
N GLY A 539 -0.21 6.77 -1.28
CA GLY A 539 -0.81 5.48 -0.94
C GLY A 539 0.18 4.60 -0.19
N SER A 540 0.88 3.71 -0.89
CA SER A 540 1.87 2.80 -0.27
C SER A 540 3.30 3.39 -0.26
N GLY A 541 3.42 4.68 -0.57
CA GLY A 541 4.70 5.41 -0.60
C GLY A 541 5.11 5.98 0.77
N PRO A 542 6.25 6.67 0.84
CA PRO A 542 6.82 7.14 2.11
C PRO A 542 6.07 8.32 2.76
N ILE A 543 5.19 9.01 2.05
CA ILE A 543 4.50 10.21 2.56
C ILE A 543 3.34 9.77 3.47
N ARG A 544 3.25 10.37 4.66
CA ARG A 544 2.21 10.01 5.63
C ARG A 544 0.85 10.65 5.27
N PRO A 545 -0.27 9.99 5.64
CA PRO A 545 -1.60 10.55 5.44
C PRO A 545 -1.78 11.90 6.12
N GLN A 546 -2.50 12.80 5.45
CA GLN A 546 -2.80 14.13 5.95
C GLN A 546 -4.30 14.40 6.03
N LEU A 547 -4.73 15.07 7.10
CA LEU A 547 -6.08 15.61 7.21
C LEU A 547 -6.24 16.85 6.33
N VAL A 548 -7.13 16.78 5.35
CA VAL A 548 -7.48 17.91 4.48
C VAL A 548 -8.99 18.10 4.41
N TYR A 549 -9.44 19.33 4.22
CA TYR A 549 -10.86 19.61 4.00
C TYR A 549 -11.20 19.43 2.52
N CYS A 550 -11.96 18.38 2.19
CA CYS A 550 -12.43 18.14 0.83
C CYS A 550 -13.75 18.87 0.60
N ASN A 551 -13.72 19.91 -0.24
CA ASN A 551 -14.93 20.60 -0.66
C ASN A 551 -15.48 20.02 -1.97
N MET A 552 -16.46 19.12 -1.88
CA MET A 552 -17.09 18.45 -3.02
C MET A 552 -18.17 19.31 -3.72
N THR A 553 -18.43 20.54 -3.25
CA THR A 553 -19.46 21.45 -3.78
C THR A 553 -18.92 22.88 -3.91
N GLY A 554 -18.85 23.41 -5.14
CA GLY A 554 -18.33 24.76 -5.39
C GLY A 554 -19.17 25.89 -4.77
N LYS A 555 -18.70 26.46 -3.65
CA LYS A 555 -18.73 27.90 -3.29
C LYS A 555 -17.90 28.18 -2.02
N LEU A 556 -17.33 29.39 -2.00
CA LEU A 556 -16.28 29.91 -1.09
C LEU A 556 -16.79 30.26 0.32
N THR A 557 -15.99 30.07 1.38
CA THR A 557 -16.15 30.77 2.67
C THR A 557 -14.78 31.08 3.31
N ARG A 558 -14.71 32.16 4.10
CA ARG A 558 -13.53 32.98 4.46
C ARG A 558 -13.30 32.98 5.99
N VAL A 559 -12.05 32.88 6.47
CA VAL A 559 -11.65 33.17 7.88
C VAL A 559 -10.28 33.88 7.92
N GLN A 560 -10.11 34.81 8.86
CA GLN A 560 -9.02 35.80 9.00
C GLN A 560 -7.85 35.36 9.92
N PRO A 561 -6.61 35.84 9.68
CA PRO A 561 -5.52 35.86 10.68
C PRO A 561 -5.05 37.28 11.11
N LEU A 562 -4.45 37.37 12.32
CA LEU A 562 -4.04 38.58 13.08
C LEU A 562 -2.60 39.12 12.77
N PRO A 563 -2.24 40.39 13.10
CA PRO A 563 -1.01 41.07 12.61
C PRO A 563 0.08 41.54 13.64
N GLY A 564 1.32 41.75 13.15
CA GLY A 564 2.45 42.57 13.73
C GLY A 564 3.85 41.90 13.57
N LYS A 565 4.96 42.46 13.02
CA LYS A 565 5.79 43.66 13.35
C LYS A 565 6.86 44.03 12.24
N ASN A 566 7.44 45.24 12.32
CA ASN A 566 8.24 46.06 11.36
C ASN A 566 9.51 45.50 10.65
N GLN A 567 9.68 45.97 9.40
CA GLN A 567 10.39 45.35 8.25
C GLN A 567 9.82 43.98 7.92
N HIS A 568 8.84 44.00 7.02
CA HIS A 568 7.99 42.85 6.78
C HIS A 568 8.59 41.93 5.72
N LEU A 569 9.47 41.05 6.20
CA LEU A 569 9.50 39.69 5.68
C LEU A 569 8.32 38.95 6.31
N ALA A 570 7.30 38.68 5.52
CA ALA A 570 6.19 37.85 5.94
C ALA A 570 6.46 36.42 5.48
N HIS A 571 6.87 35.54 6.40
CA HIS A 571 6.98 34.11 6.13
C HIS A 571 5.64 33.43 6.42
N PHE A 572 5.20 32.56 5.51
CA PHE A 572 3.93 31.84 5.62
C PHE A 572 4.22 30.36 5.83
N GLU A 573 3.94 29.88 7.04
CA GLU A 573 3.99 28.46 7.36
C GLU A 573 2.67 27.80 6.98
N TYR A 574 2.76 26.64 6.32
CA TYR A 574 1.63 25.79 5.98
C TYR A 574 1.59 24.62 6.96
N THR A 575 0.40 24.16 7.33
CA THR A 575 0.22 23.03 8.27
C THR A 575 0.67 21.68 7.71
N SER A 576 0.95 21.61 6.41
CA SER A 576 1.41 20.42 5.69
C SER A 576 2.93 20.41 5.57
N GLU A 577 3.53 19.21 5.64
CA GLU A 577 4.96 19.05 5.37
C GLU A 577 5.28 19.33 3.89
N GLU A 578 6.55 19.63 3.58
CA GLU A 578 6.95 20.07 2.25
C GLU A 578 6.67 19.04 1.16
N GLU A 579 6.94 17.77 1.45
CA GLU A 579 6.69 16.65 0.56
C GLU A 579 5.18 16.50 0.26
N GLN A 580 4.34 16.72 1.27
CA GLN A 580 2.87 16.69 1.13
C GLN A 580 2.35 17.83 0.25
N LEU A 581 2.87 19.06 0.44
CA LEU A 581 2.47 20.22 -0.37
C LEU A 581 2.87 20.06 -1.84
N ALA A 582 4.11 19.62 -2.09
CA ALA A 582 4.61 19.37 -3.42
C ALA A 582 3.79 18.27 -4.14
N ALA A 583 3.45 17.19 -3.43
CA ALA A 583 2.62 16.11 -3.95
C ALA A 583 1.22 16.62 -4.35
N ILE A 584 0.51 17.32 -3.47
CA ILE A 584 -0.84 17.85 -3.74
C ILE A 584 -0.84 18.82 -4.93
N ILE A 585 0.13 19.75 -4.98
CA ILE A 585 0.24 20.71 -6.09
C ILE A 585 0.52 19.99 -7.41
N SER A 586 1.47 19.05 -7.41
CA SER A 586 1.84 18.33 -8.64
C SER A 586 0.66 17.53 -9.22
N GLN A 587 -0.08 16.81 -8.37
CA GLN A 587 -1.22 15.97 -8.75
C GLN A 587 -2.45 16.76 -9.21
N SER A 588 -2.63 17.98 -8.71
CA SER A 588 -3.79 18.81 -9.01
C SER A 588 -3.77 19.35 -10.45
N GLU A 589 -4.91 19.44 -11.13
CA GLU A 589 -4.95 19.99 -12.49
C GLU A 589 -4.69 21.51 -12.51
N HIS A 590 -5.30 22.21 -11.55
CA HIS A 590 -5.15 23.65 -11.37
C HIS A 590 -4.90 23.98 -9.90
N CYS A 591 -3.96 24.90 -9.64
CA CYS A 591 -3.77 25.51 -8.34
C CYS A 591 -3.78 27.02 -8.47
N GLN A 592 -4.41 27.69 -7.51
CA GLN A 592 -4.51 29.13 -7.49
C GLN A 592 -4.37 29.70 -6.07
N GLN A 593 -3.76 30.87 -5.95
CA GLN A 593 -3.62 31.59 -4.70
C GLN A 593 -3.79 33.10 -4.92
N GLU A 594 -4.57 33.77 -4.07
CA GLU A 594 -4.77 35.22 -4.16
C GLU A 594 -3.61 35.95 -3.48
N LEU A 595 -3.05 36.96 -4.14
CA LEU A 595 -2.04 37.85 -3.57
C LEU A 595 -2.48 39.30 -3.79
N THR A 596 -2.55 40.07 -2.71
CA THR A 596 -2.89 41.49 -2.75
C THR A 596 -1.79 42.32 -2.11
N TYR A 597 -1.38 43.38 -2.79
CA TYR A 597 -0.52 44.43 -2.26
C TYR A 597 -1.30 45.75 -2.19
N HIS A 598 -1.29 46.38 -1.02
CA HIS A 598 -1.83 47.69 -0.76
C HIS A 598 -0.68 48.65 -0.51
N CYS A 599 -0.77 49.84 -1.08
CA CYS A 599 0.29 50.83 -1.03
C CYS A 599 -0.29 52.23 -0.84
N LYS A 600 0.49 53.05 -0.15
CA LYS A 600 0.28 54.49 -0.04
C LYS A 600 1.66 55.11 -0.08
N ASN A 601 1.97 55.83 -1.15
CA ASN A 601 3.28 56.39 -1.42
C ASN A 601 4.41 55.33 -1.32
N SER A 602 4.13 54.08 -1.71
CA SER A 602 5.05 52.92 -1.69
C SER A 602 5.00 52.21 -3.05
N ARG A 603 6.17 51.84 -3.60
CA ARG A 603 6.33 51.31 -4.98
C ARG A 603 6.72 49.83 -5.00
N LEU A 604 6.36 49.14 -6.09
CA LEU A 604 6.69 47.73 -6.33
C LEU A 604 7.98 47.55 -7.11
N PHE A 605 8.18 48.30 -8.20
CA PHE A 605 9.25 48.06 -9.18
C PHE A 605 10.17 49.25 -9.48
N TYR A 606 9.72 50.49 -9.28
CA TYR A 606 10.42 51.64 -9.88
C TYR A 606 11.68 52.10 -9.10
N THR A 607 12.85 51.62 -9.50
CA THR A 607 14.20 52.13 -9.16
C THR A 607 14.95 52.63 -10.40
N LEU A 608 16.01 53.45 -10.23
CA LEU A 608 16.82 53.99 -11.33
C LEU A 608 17.58 52.91 -12.12
N ASP A 609 17.73 51.72 -11.54
CA ASP A 609 18.45 50.54 -12.05
C ASP A 609 17.53 49.40 -12.49
N GLY A 610 16.19 49.53 -12.35
CA GLY A 610 15.21 48.55 -12.79
C GLY A 610 15.09 47.31 -11.89
N SER A 611 15.62 47.38 -10.67
CA SER A 611 15.53 46.33 -9.65
C SER A 611 14.19 46.39 -8.90
N PRO A 612 13.52 45.24 -8.66
CA PRO A 612 12.24 45.21 -7.94
C PRO A 612 12.44 45.61 -6.48
N LEU A 613 11.60 46.53 -5.98
CA LEU A 613 11.60 46.95 -4.58
C LEU A 613 10.85 45.95 -3.70
N SER A 614 9.78 45.35 -4.20
CA SER A 614 9.02 44.33 -3.48
C SER A 614 8.79 43.10 -4.35
N TRP A 615 8.99 41.91 -3.77
CA TRP A 615 8.86 40.63 -4.46
C TRP A 615 8.36 39.55 -3.48
N TRP A 616 7.96 38.40 -4.02
CA TRP A 616 7.57 37.25 -3.21
C TRP A 616 8.41 36.02 -3.56
N LEU A 617 8.49 35.07 -2.64
CA LEU A 617 9.10 33.76 -2.86
C LEU A 617 7.99 32.71 -2.89
N GLY A 618 8.03 31.82 -3.87
CA GLY A 618 7.10 30.70 -3.94
C GLY A 618 7.57 29.55 -4.83
N GLY A 619 6.93 28.40 -4.67
CA GLY A 619 7.37 27.13 -5.23
C GLY A 619 7.88 26.16 -4.16
N PRO A 620 8.52 25.04 -4.56
CA PRO A 620 8.99 24.01 -3.64
C PRO A 620 10.17 24.47 -2.78
N GLY A 621 10.29 23.90 -1.57
CA GLY A 621 11.32 24.21 -0.59
C GLY A 621 11.26 25.67 -0.10
N GLU A 622 12.41 26.35 -0.10
CA GLU A 622 12.53 27.78 0.28
C GLU A 622 11.82 28.74 -0.71
N GLY A 623 11.38 28.24 -1.86
CA GLY A 623 10.71 29.01 -2.90
C GLY A 623 11.69 29.80 -3.79
N GLN A 624 11.26 30.11 -5.00
CA GLN A 624 11.99 30.92 -5.96
C GLN A 624 11.48 32.36 -5.96
N VAL A 625 12.37 33.32 -6.19
CA VAL A 625 12.03 34.75 -6.25
C VAL A 625 11.13 35.02 -7.46
N GLN A 626 9.99 35.65 -7.21
CA GLN A 626 9.00 36.03 -8.20
C GLN A 626 8.79 37.53 -8.19
N THR A 627 8.95 38.14 -9.35
CA THR A 627 8.91 39.60 -9.56
C THR A 627 7.67 40.05 -10.31
N TYR A 628 6.61 39.24 -10.33
CA TYR A 628 5.31 39.59 -10.91
C TYR A 628 4.25 39.55 -9.82
N TRP A 629 3.16 40.31 -9.98
CA TRP A 629 2.07 40.35 -9.02
C TRP A 629 0.77 39.82 -9.64
N GLY A 630 -0.21 39.52 -8.79
CA GLY A 630 -1.40 38.77 -9.15
C GLY A 630 -2.02 39.19 -10.49
N GLY A 631 -2.32 38.21 -11.36
CA GLY A 631 -2.88 38.39 -12.69
C GLY A 631 -1.89 38.70 -13.83
N ALA A 632 -0.59 38.84 -13.55
CA ALA A 632 0.45 39.00 -14.57
C ALA A 632 1.26 37.70 -14.80
N SER A 633 1.93 37.58 -15.95
CA SER A 633 2.75 36.42 -16.28
C SER A 633 4.09 36.39 -15.51
N PRO A 634 4.67 35.20 -15.22
CA PRO A 634 5.97 35.08 -14.54
C PRO A 634 7.07 35.88 -15.23
N GLY A 635 7.88 36.59 -14.44
CA GLY A 635 9.00 37.41 -14.92
C GLY A 635 8.60 38.72 -15.64
N SER A 636 7.30 39.04 -15.75
CA SER A 636 6.84 40.21 -16.50
C SER A 636 7.12 41.56 -15.84
N GLN A 637 7.33 41.59 -14.51
CA GLN A 637 7.37 42.83 -13.72
C GLN A 637 6.14 43.73 -13.92
N ARG A 638 4.96 43.10 -14.02
CA ARG A 638 3.67 43.79 -14.20
C ARG A 638 2.65 43.32 -13.16
N CYS A 639 1.54 44.04 -13.07
CA CYS A 639 0.37 43.70 -12.27
C CYS A 639 -0.86 43.46 -13.15
N ALA A 640 -1.92 42.87 -12.60
CA ALA A 640 -3.20 42.63 -13.30
C ALA A 640 -3.71 43.85 -14.08
N CYS A 641 -3.62 45.06 -13.49
CA CYS A 641 -4.14 46.27 -14.12
C CYS A 641 -3.45 46.59 -15.45
N SER A 642 -2.16 46.24 -15.59
CA SER A 642 -1.42 46.50 -16.83
C SER A 642 -1.80 45.53 -17.94
N ILE A 643 -2.21 44.31 -17.60
CA ILE A 643 -2.73 43.33 -18.56
C ILE A 643 -4.16 43.70 -18.98
N GLN A 644 -4.96 44.23 -18.04
CA GLN A 644 -6.36 44.59 -18.26
C GLN A 644 -6.56 46.01 -18.83
N GLY A 645 -5.49 46.81 -18.92
CA GLY A 645 -5.57 48.21 -19.36
C GLY A 645 -6.33 49.12 -18.38
N SER A 646 -6.36 48.75 -17.10
CA SER A 646 -7.16 49.38 -16.05
C SER A 646 -6.34 50.07 -14.95
N CYS A 647 -5.03 50.26 -15.16
CA CYS A 647 -4.19 50.96 -14.18
C CYS A 647 -4.62 52.43 -14.03
N VAL A 648 -4.58 52.93 -12.80
CA VAL A 648 -5.00 54.30 -12.44
C VAL A 648 -4.14 55.34 -13.16
N ASP A 649 -2.82 55.11 -13.24
CA ASP A 649 -1.93 55.89 -14.09
C ASP A 649 -1.43 55.02 -15.26
N PRO A 650 -1.78 55.37 -16.52
CA PRO A 650 -1.37 54.60 -17.70
C PRO A 650 0.15 54.63 -17.97
N LYS A 651 0.92 55.48 -17.27
CA LYS A 651 2.40 55.52 -17.37
C LYS A 651 3.10 54.45 -16.53
N HIS A 652 2.37 53.79 -15.63
CA HIS A 652 2.91 52.79 -14.71
C HIS A 652 2.30 51.40 -14.96
N HIS A 653 3.08 50.34 -14.69
CA HIS A 653 2.67 48.95 -14.92
C HIS A 653 1.92 48.31 -13.73
N CYS A 654 1.83 49.05 -12.62
CA CYS A 654 1.13 48.69 -11.39
C CYS A 654 0.59 49.97 -10.76
N ASN A 655 -0.56 49.87 -10.09
CA ASN A 655 -1.18 51.03 -9.43
C ASN A 655 -0.28 51.60 -8.33
N CYS A 656 0.49 50.74 -7.66
CA CYS A 656 1.38 51.13 -6.58
C CYS A 656 2.65 51.85 -7.03
N ASP A 657 3.07 51.71 -8.29
CA ASP A 657 4.27 52.38 -8.79
C ASP A 657 4.08 53.90 -8.98
N ALA A 658 2.83 54.37 -9.05
CA ALA A 658 2.49 55.80 -9.16
C ALA A 658 2.67 56.59 -7.85
N ALA A 659 2.95 55.91 -6.72
CA ALA A 659 3.25 56.51 -5.42
C ALA A 659 2.22 57.55 -4.91
N HIS A 660 0.93 57.31 -5.16
CA HIS A 660 -0.15 58.18 -4.70
C HIS A 660 -0.20 58.33 -3.17
N THR A 661 -0.65 59.51 -2.70
CA THR A 661 -0.86 59.78 -1.27
C THR A 661 -2.13 59.13 -0.72
N GLU A 662 -3.03 58.69 -1.60
CA GLU A 662 -4.21 57.87 -1.29
C GLU A 662 -3.87 56.38 -1.41
N TRP A 663 -4.68 55.53 -0.77
CA TRP A 663 -4.49 54.07 -0.82
C TRP A 663 -4.82 53.51 -2.21
N ALA A 664 -3.85 52.83 -2.81
CA ALA A 664 -4.02 52.05 -4.02
C ALA A 664 -3.73 50.57 -3.76
N ASN A 665 -4.12 49.70 -4.70
CA ASN A 665 -3.84 48.27 -4.60
C ASN A 665 -3.55 47.62 -5.96
N ASP A 666 -2.75 46.56 -5.88
CA ASP A 666 -2.51 45.62 -6.96
C ASP A 666 -2.93 44.24 -6.46
N THR A 667 -4.12 43.79 -6.87
CA THR A 667 -4.73 42.52 -6.48
C THR A 667 -4.79 41.58 -7.67
N GLY A 668 -4.49 40.31 -7.46
CA GLY A 668 -4.84 39.31 -8.45
C GLY A 668 -4.56 37.88 -8.02
N LEU A 669 -4.84 36.97 -8.94
CA LEU A 669 -4.70 35.54 -8.73
C LEU A 669 -3.38 35.03 -9.32
N LEU A 670 -2.66 34.23 -8.55
CA LEU A 670 -1.49 33.48 -8.99
C LEU A 670 -1.96 32.08 -9.40
N THR A 671 -1.73 31.69 -10.66
CA THR A 671 -2.25 30.44 -11.24
C THR A 671 -1.15 29.49 -11.75
N HIS A 672 0.11 29.94 -11.70
CA HIS A 672 1.28 29.16 -12.14
C HIS A 672 1.71 28.19 -11.04
N LYS A 673 1.43 26.89 -11.24
CA LYS A 673 1.63 25.83 -10.22
C LYS A 673 3.07 25.75 -9.73
N GLU A 674 4.02 25.88 -10.64
CA GLU A 674 5.48 25.84 -10.40
C GLU A 674 5.96 26.91 -9.42
N ASN A 675 5.21 28.00 -9.28
CA ASN A 675 5.55 29.13 -8.40
C ASN A 675 4.74 29.12 -7.10
N LEU A 676 3.85 28.15 -6.89
CA LEU A 676 3.00 28.04 -5.70
C LEU A 676 3.55 26.99 -4.71
N PRO A 677 3.30 27.14 -3.40
CA PRO A 677 2.55 28.22 -2.76
C PRO A 677 3.42 29.47 -2.49
N VAL A 678 2.80 30.59 -2.12
CA VAL A 678 3.50 31.78 -1.63
C VAL A 678 4.12 31.46 -0.27
N ARG A 679 5.46 31.46 -0.19
CA ARG A 679 6.25 31.13 1.02
C ARG A 679 6.64 32.35 1.81
N SER A 680 7.06 33.40 1.11
CA SER A 680 7.51 34.62 1.76
C SER A 680 7.16 35.86 0.92
N LEU A 681 6.94 37.00 1.58
CA LEU A 681 6.75 38.30 0.93
C LEU A 681 7.76 39.30 1.47
N VAL A 682 8.43 40.04 0.58
CA VAL A 682 9.41 41.07 0.91
C VAL A 682 8.89 42.43 0.45
N LEU A 683 8.74 43.38 1.37
CA LEU A 683 8.32 44.76 1.10
C LEU A 683 9.51 45.71 1.25
N GLY A 684 10.04 46.25 0.15
CA GLY A 684 11.27 47.07 0.19
C GLY A 684 11.06 48.59 0.28
N ASP A 685 10.04 49.17 -0.36
CA ASP A 685 9.84 50.64 -0.37
C ASP A 685 9.06 51.13 0.87
N VAL A 686 9.33 50.60 2.06
CA VAL A 686 8.65 50.96 3.33
C VAL A 686 9.49 51.86 4.25
N GLN A 687 10.74 52.15 3.88
CA GLN A 687 11.64 53.00 4.67
C GLN A 687 11.58 54.48 4.28
N ARG A 688 10.95 54.81 3.15
CA ARG A 688 10.81 56.18 2.66
C ARG A 688 9.76 56.94 3.48
N LEU A 689 10.08 58.18 3.88
CA LEU A 689 9.21 59.01 4.72
C LEU A 689 7.82 59.19 4.06
N GLY A 690 6.76 58.78 4.77
CA GLY A 690 5.37 58.83 4.28
C GLY A 690 4.93 57.66 3.41
N SER A 691 5.76 56.61 3.26
CA SER A 691 5.42 55.38 2.56
C SER A 691 4.80 54.33 3.51
N GLU A 692 3.63 53.80 3.15
CA GLU A 692 2.94 52.74 3.88
C GLU A 692 2.58 51.60 2.91
N SER A 693 2.69 50.35 3.35
CA SER A 693 2.22 49.19 2.58
C SER A 693 1.56 48.15 3.48
N ALA A 694 0.60 47.41 2.91
CA ALA A 694 -0.07 46.28 3.55
C ALA A 694 -0.26 45.16 2.52
N TYR A 695 -0.42 43.92 2.97
CA TYR A 695 -0.57 42.78 2.06
C TYR A 695 -1.62 41.80 2.57
N ARG A 696 -2.11 40.96 1.66
CA ARG A 696 -3.00 39.84 1.96
C ARG A 696 -2.65 38.65 1.08
N VAL A 697 -2.42 37.50 1.71
CA VAL A 697 -2.25 36.20 1.04
C VAL A 697 -3.50 35.36 1.31
N GLY A 698 -4.15 34.90 0.25
CA GLY A 698 -5.27 33.97 0.33
C GLY A 698 -4.80 32.52 0.53
N PRO A 699 -5.73 31.61 0.87
CA PRO A 699 -5.39 30.19 0.97
C PRO A 699 -5.01 29.62 -0.41
N LEU A 700 -4.06 28.68 -0.43
CA LEU A 700 -3.78 27.85 -1.61
C LEU A 700 -5.02 27.00 -1.92
N ARG A 701 -5.51 27.08 -3.16
CA ARG A 701 -6.64 26.29 -3.63
C ARG A 701 -6.22 25.46 -4.83
N CYS A 702 -6.17 24.16 -4.66
CA CYS A 702 -5.91 23.22 -5.75
C CYS A 702 -7.17 22.39 -6.04
N HIS A 703 -7.45 22.16 -7.32
CA HIS A 703 -8.59 21.37 -7.78
C HIS A 703 -8.27 20.59 -9.06
N GLY A 704 -9.07 19.54 -9.30
CA GLY A 704 -8.82 18.56 -10.36
C GLY A 704 -7.77 17.53 -9.94
N ASP A 705 -7.78 16.37 -10.58
CA ASP A 705 -6.84 15.27 -10.33
C ASP A 705 -6.33 14.79 -11.70
N LYS A 706 -5.06 15.09 -12.01
CA LYS A 706 -4.46 14.69 -13.30
C LYS A 706 -4.39 13.16 -13.42
N ASN A 707 -4.31 12.44 -12.30
CA ASN A 707 -4.08 11.00 -12.28
C ASN A 707 -5.36 10.20 -12.56
N VAL A 708 -6.52 10.70 -12.13
CA VAL A 708 -7.81 10.03 -12.36
C VAL A 708 -8.19 9.95 -13.84
N TRP A 709 -7.84 10.97 -14.63
CA TRP A 709 -8.22 11.05 -16.06
C TRP A 709 -7.17 10.47 -17.00
N ASN A 710 -5.93 10.36 -16.54
CA ASN A 710 -4.81 9.77 -17.26
C ASN A 710 -5.14 8.37 -17.81
N ALA A 711 -5.47 8.29 -19.10
CA ALA A 711 -5.95 7.11 -19.77
C ALA A 711 -5.33 6.89 -21.15
N ALA A 712 -5.29 5.63 -21.57
CA ALA A 712 -4.90 5.22 -22.91
C ALA A 712 -5.90 4.22 -23.49
N PHE A 713 -6.22 4.40 -24.77
CA PHE A 713 -7.06 3.50 -25.56
C PHE A 713 -6.22 2.68 -26.54
N PHE A 714 -6.30 1.36 -26.42
CA PHE A 714 -5.61 0.37 -27.24
C PHE A 714 -6.55 -0.14 -28.33
N ASP A 715 -6.27 0.22 -29.58
CA ASP A 715 -7.18 -0.05 -30.71
C ASP A 715 -7.10 -1.51 -31.20
N LYS A 716 -5.94 -2.15 -31.06
CA LYS A 716 -5.57 -3.48 -31.55
C LYS A 716 -4.87 -4.27 -30.45
N GLU A 717 -4.97 -5.60 -30.53
CA GLU A 717 -4.29 -6.52 -29.59
C GLU A 717 -2.76 -6.49 -29.69
N THR A 718 -2.21 -5.94 -30.79
CA THR A 718 -0.77 -5.75 -30.97
C THR A 718 -0.25 -4.42 -30.41
N SER A 719 -1.15 -3.53 -29.96
CA SER A 719 -0.80 -2.20 -29.46
C SER A 719 -0.36 -2.29 -28.01
N TYR A 720 0.70 -1.56 -27.63
CA TYR A 720 1.22 -1.58 -26.26
C TYR A 720 1.96 -0.27 -25.95
N LEU A 721 2.02 0.10 -24.67
CA LEU A 721 2.92 1.13 -24.16
C LEU A 721 4.10 0.46 -23.45
N HIS A 722 5.24 1.13 -23.39
CA HIS A 722 6.39 0.66 -22.62
C HIS A 722 7.00 1.75 -21.75
N PHE A 723 7.42 1.35 -20.55
CA PHE A 723 8.02 2.17 -19.51
C PHE A 723 9.35 1.54 -19.02
N PRO A 724 10.17 2.28 -18.25
CA PRO A 724 11.30 1.69 -17.54
C PRO A 724 10.89 0.47 -16.70
N THR A 725 11.87 -0.37 -16.36
CA THR A 725 11.67 -1.55 -15.54
C THR A 725 11.01 -1.20 -14.22
N PHE A 726 10.00 -1.98 -13.82
CA PHE A 726 9.34 -1.81 -12.54
C PHE A 726 10.23 -2.29 -11.39
N HIS A 727 10.40 -1.43 -10.37
CA HIS A 727 11.18 -1.74 -9.17
C HIS A 727 10.24 -2.05 -8.00
N GLY A 728 9.92 -3.34 -7.83
CA GLY A 728 9.05 -3.85 -6.76
C GLY A 728 9.64 -5.09 -6.08
N GLU A 729 10.91 -5.01 -5.65
CA GLU A 729 11.70 -6.16 -5.17
C GLU A 729 11.02 -6.92 -4.02
N LEU A 730 10.69 -6.23 -2.92
CA LEU A 730 10.06 -6.83 -1.74
C LEU A 730 8.54 -6.67 -1.74
N SER A 731 8.06 -5.54 -2.27
CA SER A 731 6.65 -5.16 -2.31
C SER A 731 6.31 -4.56 -3.68
N ALA A 732 5.18 -4.99 -4.24
CA ALA A 732 4.65 -4.56 -5.52
C ALA A 732 3.14 -4.33 -5.38
N ASP A 733 2.73 -3.07 -5.44
CA ASP A 733 1.34 -2.62 -5.43
C ASP A 733 1.00 -2.04 -6.80
N ILE A 734 0.00 -2.63 -7.45
CA ILE A 734 -0.44 -2.31 -8.81
C ILE A 734 -1.92 -2.02 -8.76
N SER A 735 -2.32 -0.80 -9.12
CA SER A 735 -3.73 -0.45 -9.22
C SER A 735 -4.05 0.31 -10.51
N PHE A 736 -5.19 0.00 -11.12
CA PHE A 736 -5.68 0.68 -12.32
C PHE A 736 -7.17 0.41 -12.54
N LEU A 737 -7.77 1.18 -13.43
CA LEU A 737 -9.08 0.87 -13.98
C LEU A 737 -8.97 0.41 -15.43
N PHE A 738 -9.84 -0.50 -15.84
CA PHE A 738 -9.96 -0.94 -17.22
C PHE A 738 -11.40 -0.92 -17.73
N LYS A 739 -11.55 -0.79 -19.05
CA LYS A 739 -12.83 -0.92 -19.77
C LYS A 739 -12.58 -1.66 -21.08
N THR A 740 -13.36 -2.69 -21.38
CA THR A 740 -13.17 -3.49 -22.60
C THR A 740 -14.45 -4.16 -23.08
N THR A 741 -14.44 -4.53 -24.37
CA THR A 741 -15.41 -5.45 -24.99
C THR A 741 -14.76 -6.80 -25.35
N SER A 742 -13.45 -6.94 -25.15
CA SER A 742 -12.70 -8.17 -25.43
C SER A 742 -12.86 -9.18 -24.30
N SER A 743 -13.03 -10.45 -24.63
CA SER A 743 -13.09 -11.55 -23.65
C SER A 743 -11.72 -11.96 -23.09
N SER A 744 -10.62 -11.40 -23.61
CA SER A 744 -9.28 -11.66 -23.10
C SER A 744 -8.32 -10.50 -23.38
N GLY A 745 -7.26 -10.39 -22.58
CA GLY A 745 -6.18 -9.45 -22.83
C GLY A 745 -5.12 -9.44 -21.74
N VAL A 746 -3.91 -8.96 -22.04
CA VAL A 746 -2.83 -8.78 -21.06
C VAL A 746 -2.72 -7.29 -20.73
N PHE A 747 -2.93 -6.93 -19.46
CA PHE A 747 -2.89 -5.54 -19.02
C PHE A 747 -1.47 -5.04 -18.79
N LEU A 748 -0.62 -5.88 -18.21
CA LEU A 748 0.74 -5.53 -17.81
C LEU A 748 1.62 -6.77 -17.85
N GLU A 749 2.87 -6.60 -18.31
CA GLU A 749 3.93 -7.61 -18.27
C GLU A 749 5.30 -6.95 -18.04
N ASN A 750 6.06 -7.47 -17.08
CA ASN A 750 7.50 -7.21 -16.94
C ASN A 750 8.22 -8.54 -16.74
N LEU A 751 9.33 -8.74 -17.45
CA LEU A 751 10.12 -9.98 -17.41
C LEU A 751 11.47 -9.74 -16.72
N GLY A 752 11.96 -10.78 -16.07
CA GLY A 752 13.31 -10.98 -15.55
C GLY A 752 14.02 -12.13 -16.26
N ILE A 753 15.12 -12.63 -15.68
CA ILE A 753 15.82 -13.82 -16.23
C ILE A 753 15.01 -15.09 -15.98
N LYS A 754 14.46 -15.22 -14.78
CA LYS A 754 13.53 -16.29 -14.36
C LYS A 754 12.21 -15.67 -13.92
N ASP A 755 12.31 -14.57 -13.20
CA ASP A 755 11.21 -13.84 -12.60
C ASP A 755 10.32 -13.18 -13.64
N PHE A 756 9.05 -12.98 -13.30
CA PHE A 756 8.14 -12.16 -14.08
C PHE A 756 6.97 -11.68 -13.24
N ILE A 757 6.27 -10.67 -13.74
CA ILE A 757 4.98 -10.22 -13.22
C ILE A 757 4.03 -9.94 -14.38
N ARG A 758 2.79 -10.43 -14.29
CA ARG A 758 1.78 -10.30 -15.34
C ARG A 758 0.37 -10.20 -14.74
N ILE A 759 -0.47 -9.34 -15.32
CA ILE A 759 -1.92 -9.31 -15.03
C ILE A 759 -2.68 -9.51 -16.34
N GLU A 760 -3.58 -10.48 -16.37
CA GLU A 760 -4.36 -10.80 -17.57
C GLU A 760 -5.85 -11.03 -17.29
N LEU A 761 -6.66 -10.72 -18.30
CA LEU A 761 -8.10 -10.91 -18.36
C LEU A 761 -8.43 -12.18 -19.15
N THR A 762 -9.39 -12.92 -18.60
CA THR A 762 -10.19 -13.93 -19.30
C THR A 762 -11.67 -13.55 -19.19
N ALA A 763 -12.58 -14.23 -19.90
CA ALA A 763 -13.96 -13.75 -20.11
C ALA A 763 -14.71 -13.32 -18.83
N THR A 764 -14.45 -14.00 -17.70
CA THR A 764 -15.08 -13.72 -16.40
C THR A 764 -14.08 -13.65 -15.24
N GLU A 765 -12.78 -13.66 -15.50
CA GLU A 765 -11.77 -13.83 -14.44
C GLU A 765 -10.51 -13.00 -14.73
N ILE A 766 -9.97 -12.39 -13.68
CA ILE A 766 -8.70 -11.68 -13.70
C ILE A 766 -7.66 -12.55 -13.01
N LEU A 767 -6.49 -12.70 -13.64
CA LEU A 767 -5.36 -13.46 -13.13
C LEU A 767 -4.17 -12.54 -12.87
N PHE A 768 -3.59 -12.66 -11.69
CA PHE A 768 -2.32 -12.06 -11.31
C PHE A 768 -1.27 -13.17 -11.20
N CYS A 769 -0.33 -13.19 -12.13
CA CYS A 769 0.69 -14.23 -12.28
C CYS A 769 2.09 -13.65 -12.04
N PHE A 770 2.91 -14.34 -11.27
CA PHE A 770 4.29 -13.92 -11.03
C PHE A 770 5.21 -15.09 -10.69
N ASP A 771 6.51 -14.89 -10.87
CA ASP A 771 7.57 -15.77 -10.36
C ASP A 771 8.68 -14.90 -9.75
N VAL A 772 9.13 -15.28 -8.57
CA VAL A 772 10.23 -14.65 -7.82
C VAL A 772 11.41 -15.61 -7.61
N GLY A 773 11.44 -16.72 -8.35
CA GLY A 773 12.41 -17.81 -8.20
C GLY A 773 11.88 -19.05 -7.47
N ASN A 774 10.67 -19.00 -6.91
CA ASN A 774 10.01 -20.14 -6.28
C ASN A 774 9.19 -21.01 -7.27
N GLY A 775 9.14 -20.60 -8.54
CA GLY A 775 8.22 -21.14 -9.54
C GLY A 775 6.99 -20.24 -9.71
N PRO A 776 6.28 -20.37 -10.84
CA PRO A 776 5.16 -19.49 -11.18
C PRO A 776 3.99 -19.71 -10.21
N LEU A 777 3.42 -18.60 -9.74
CA LEU A 777 2.27 -18.54 -8.86
C LEU A 777 1.18 -17.65 -9.44
N GLU A 778 -0.08 -18.03 -9.21
CA GLU A 778 -1.25 -17.36 -9.77
C GLU A 778 -2.28 -17.05 -8.67
N VAL A 779 -2.83 -15.84 -8.72
CA VAL A 779 -3.94 -15.39 -7.86
C VAL A 779 -5.08 -14.94 -8.78
N GLY A 780 -6.24 -15.60 -8.69
CA GLY A 780 -7.37 -15.38 -9.58
C GLY A 780 -8.63 -14.89 -8.87
N VAL A 781 -9.35 -13.94 -9.46
CA VAL A 781 -10.68 -13.50 -9.01
C VAL A 781 -11.69 -13.69 -10.13
N LYS A 782 -12.68 -14.55 -9.91
CA LYS A 782 -13.76 -14.83 -10.85
C LYS A 782 -14.99 -13.97 -10.53
N ALA A 783 -15.39 -13.15 -11.49
CA ALA A 783 -16.62 -12.37 -11.42
C ALA A 783 -17.83 -13.25 -11.77
N GLY A 784 -18.97 -13.03 -11.09
CA GLY A 784 -20.25 -13.66 -11.41
C GLY A 784 -20.93 -13.12 -12.67
N PHE A 785 -20.29 -12.16 -13.35
CA PHE A 785 -20.76 -11.47 -14.54
C PHE A 785 -19.62 -11.26 -15.55
N PRO A 786 -19.90 -11.07 -16.85
CA PRO A 786 -18.87 -10.79 -17.85
C PRO A 786 -18.16 -9.46 -17.58
N LEU A 787 -16.83 -9.44 -17.66
CA LEU A 787 -15.99 -8.24 -17.43
C LEU A 787 -15.74 -7.42 -18.71
N ASN A 788 -16.26 -7.89 -19.83
CA ASN A 788 -16.17 -7.27 -21.15
C ASN A 788 -17.45 -6.51 -21.51
N ASP A 789 -18.07 -5.88 -20.52
CA ASP A 789 -19.37 -5.20 -20.59
C ASP A 789 -19.27 -3.72 -21.02
N ASN A 790 -18.08 -3.28 -21.42
CA ASN A 790 -17.77 -1.89 -21.76
C ASN A 790 -18.03 -0.89 -20.62
N ARG A 791 -17.92 -1.32 -19.36
CA ARG A 791 -17.91 -0.46 -18.18
C ARG A 791 -16.53 -0.44 -17.51
N TRP A 792 -16.30 0.54 -16.65
CA TRP A 792 -15.06 0.64 -15.89
C TRP A 792 -15.06 -0.31 -14.70
N HIS A 793 -14.03 -1.14 -14.62
CA HIS A 793 -13.72 -2.02 -13.49
C HIS A 793 -12.39 -1.60 -12.85
N ARG A 794 -12.25 -1.78 -11.54
CA ARG A 794 -11.05 -1.45 -10.75
C ARG A 794 -10.30 -2.72 -10.36
N ILE A 795 -9.00 -2.76 -10.63
CA ILE A 795 -8.09 -3.83 -10.20
C ILE A 795 -7.13 -3.25 -9.15
N ARG A 796 -6.93 -4.00 -8.07
CA ARG A 796 -5.83 -3.79 -7.11
C ARG A 796 -5.12 -5.13 -6.90
N ALA A 797 -3.84 -5.20 -7.25
CA ALA A 797 -2.99 -6.36 -7.08
C ALA A 797 -1.81 -5.98 -6.18
N GLU A 798 -1.61 -6.71 -5.10
CA GLU A 798 -0.50 -6.51 -4.16
C GLU A 798 0.32 -7.80 -4.09
N ARG A 799 1.64 -7.71 -4.13
CA ARG A 799 2.56 -8.77 -3.75
C ARG A 799 3.52 -8.22 -2.72
N ASN A 800 3.64 -8.90 -1.60
CA ASN A 800 4.65 -8.59 -0.58
C ASN A 800 5.42 -9.87 -0.22
N VAL A 801 6.34 -9.79 0.73
CA VAL A 801 7.16 -10.94 1.18
C VAL A 801 6.35 -12.06 1.86
N LYS A 802 5.07 -11.81 2.15
CA LYS A 802 4.20 -12.63 2.99
C LYS A 802 3.09 -13.29 2.20
N GLU A 803 2.50 -12.56 1.28
CA GLU A 803 1.39 -12.99 0.44
C GLU A 803 1.30 -12.17 -0.85
N ALA A 804 0.52 -12.69 -1.78
CA ALA A 804 0.00 -11.93 -2.91
C ALA A 804 -1.53 -11.88 -2.81
N SER A 805 -2.10 -10.72 -3.15
CA SER A 805 -3.54 -10.48 -3.15
C SER A 805 -4.01 -9.83 -4.45
N LEU A 806 -5.22 -10.16 -4.85
CA LEU A 806 -5.90 -9.57 -6.00
C LEU A 806 -7.33 -9.20 -5.61
N ARG A 807 -7.74 -7.96 -5.86
CA ARG A 807 -9.10 -7.46 -5.67
C ARG A 807 -9.63 -6.87 -6.97
N LEU A 808 -10.88 -7.21 -7.28
CA LEU A 808 -11.63 -6.73 -8.42
C LEU A 808 -12.90 -6.03 -7.93
N ASP A 809 -13.04 -4.75 -8.27
CA ASP A 809 -14.13 -3.89 -7.79
C ASP A 809 -14.32 -4.01 -6.26
N GLU A 810 -15.55 -4.27 -5.80
CA GLU A 810 -15.90 -4.49 -4.39
C GLU A 810 -16.02 -5.98 -4.04
N LEU A 811 -15.50 -6.88 -4.89
CA LEU A 811 -15.49 -8.31 -4.60
C LEU A 811 -14.45 -8.65 -3.50
N PRO A 812 -14.64 -9.74 -2.74
CA PRO A 812 -13.65 -10.21 -1.79
C PRO A 812 -12.29 -10.44 -2.46
N ALA A 813 -11.21 -10.02 -1.80
CA ALA A 813 -9.86 -10.23 -2.33
C ALA A 813 -9.49 -11.72 -2.30
N ALA A 814 -8.89 -12.22 -3.37
CA ALA A 814 -8.22 -13.51 -3.38
C ALA A 814 -6.79 -13.34 -2.87
N THR A 815 -6.33 -14.24 -1.99
CA THR A 815 -4.98 -14.19 -1.41
C THR A 815 -4.24 -15.52 -1.56
N ARG A 816 -2.91 -15.45 -1.64
CA ARG A 816 -2.03 -16.61 -1.68
C ARG A 816 -0.77 -16.35 -0.85
N GLU A 817 -0.53 -17.20 0.14
CA GLU A 817 0.63 -17.08 1.03
C GLU A 817 1.95 -17.39 0.29
N ALA A 818 2.99 -16.64 0.64
CA ALA A 818 4.35 -16.90 0.18
C ALA A 818 4.99 -18.07 0.97
N PRO A 819 5.85 -18.88 0.35
CA PRO A 819 6.60 -19.92 1.05
C PRO A 819 7.49 -19.33 2.16
N ALA A 820 7.49 -19.94 3.35
CA ALA A 820 8.18 -19.43 4.54
C ALA A 820 9.70 -19.25 4.40
N ASP A 821 10.35 -20.08 3.58
CA ASP A 821 11.80 -20.08 3.31
C ASP A 821 12.08 -19.96 1.80
N GLY A 822 11.16 -19.35 1.05
CA GLY A 822 11.30 -19.11 -0.39
C GLY A 822 11.98 -17.79 -0.73
N HIS A 823 12.23 -17.57 -2.02
CA HIS A 823 12.67 -16.29 -2.55
C HIS A 823 11.69 -15.17 -2.28
N ILE A 824 12.22 -14.01 -1.86
CA ILE A 824 11.44 -12.82 -1.53
C ILE A 824 11.69 -11.64 -2.46
N HIS A 825 12.75 -11.64 -3.26
CA HIS A 825 13.08 -10.55 -4.17
C HIS A 825 12.54 -10.83 -5.57
N LEU A 826 11.80 -9.87 -6.14
CA LEU A 826 11.37 -9.87 -7.53
C LEU A 826 12.41 -9.11 -8.38
N GLN A 827 13.19 -9.83 -9.20
CA GLN A 827 14.28 -9.29 -10.02
C GLN A 827 13.88 -9.17 -11.50
N LEU A 828 13.39 -7.99 -11.87
CA LEU A 828 12.99 -7.68 -13.24
C LEU A 828 14.12 -6.98 -14.00
N ASN A 829 14.24 -7.23 -15.30
CA ASN A 829 15.30 -6.64 -16.15
C ASN A 829 14.80 -6.12 -17.50
N SER A 830 13.60 -6.49 -17.94
CA SER A 830 12.99 -5.98 -19.16
C SER A 830 12.33 -4.62 -18.92
N GLN A 831 12.01 -3.92 -20.00
CA GLN A 831 11.05 -2.82 -19.95
C GLN A 831 9.69 -3.35 -19.49
N LEU A 832 8.91 -2.47 -18.87
CA LEU A 832 7.53 -2.73 -18.48
C LEU A 832 6.61 -2.51 -19.67
N PHE A 833 5.81 -3.51 -20.03
CA PHE A 833 4.82 -3.45 -21.12
C PHE A 833 3.41 -3.29 -20.55
N ILE A 834 2.64 -2.33 -21.08
CA ILE A 834 1.25 -2.06 -20.71
C ILE A 834 0.35 -2.25 -21.93
N GLY A 835 -0.75 -2.99 -21.74
CA GLY A 835 -1.69 -3.36 -22.78
C GLY A 835 -1.17 -4.40 -23.78
N GLY A 836 0.00 -5.00 -23.53
CA GLY A 836 0.59 -5.99 -24.42
C GLY A 836 1.74 -6.75 -23.77
N THR A 837 2.32 -7.68 -24.53
CA THR A 837 3.45 -8.51 -24.12
C THR A 837 4.71 -8.16 -24.91
N ALA A 838 5.88 -8.47 -24.37
CA ALA A 838 7.16 -8.30 -25.06
C ALA A 838 7.20 -9.06 -26.40
N SER A 839 6.51 -10.20 -26.48
CA SER A 839 6.40 -11.04 -27.68
C SER A 839 5.46 -10.48 -28.76
N ARG A 840 4.59 -9.51 -28.41
CA ARG A 840 3.49 -8.98 -29.24
C ARG A 840 2.49 -10.03 -29.74
N GLN A 841 2.45 -11.23 -29.15
CA GLN A 841 1.51 -12.28 -29.52
C GLN A 841 0.16 -12.18 -28.80
N LYS A 842 0.14 -11.52 -27.65
CA LYS A 842 -1.06 -11.25 -26.85
C LYS A 842 -1.04 -9.80 -26.39
N GLY A 843 -2.21 -9.18 -26.35
CA GLY A 843 -2.39 -7.86 -25.78
C GLY A 843 -3.85 -7.53 -25.51
N PHE A 844 -4.05 -6.35 -24.95
CA PHE A 844 -5.33 -5.86 -24.48
C PHE A 844 -5.92 -4.86 -25.48
N ARG A 845 -7.22 -4.98 -25.71
CA ARG A 845 -8.00 -4.04 -26.52
C ARG A 845 -9.03 -3.38 -25.63
N GLY A 846 -9.05 -2.07 -25.57
CA GLY A 846 -9.90 -1.32 -24.64
C GLY A 846 -9.16 -0.15 -24.01
N CYS A 847 -9.58 0.28 -22.83
CA CYS A 847 -8.97 1.39 -22.11
C CYS A 847 -8.35 0.96 -20.80
N ILE A 848 -7.20 1.55 -20.47
CA ILE A 848 -6.57 1.50 -19.15
C ILE A 848 -6.46 2.93 -18.64
N ARG A 849 -6.75 3.15 -17.35
CA ARG A 849 -6.77 4.47 -16.72
C ARG A 849 -6.20 4.42 -15.30
N SER A 850 -5.58 5.52 -14.88
CA SER A 850 -5.09 5.71 -13.50
C SER A 850 -4.17 4.57 -13.06
N LEU A 851 -3.24 4.17 -13.93
CA LEU A 851 -2.28 3.11 -13.63
C LEU A 851 -1.22 3.61 -12.64
N GLN A 852 -1.21 2.98 -11.47
CA GLN A 852 -0.28 3.24 -10.37
C GLN A 852 0.54 1.99 -10.07
N LEU A 853 1.84 2.21 -9.82
CA LEU A 853 2.80 1.19 -9.41
C LEU A 853 3.56 1.71 -8.19
N ASN A 854 3.43 1.06 -7.03
CA ASN A 854 4.05 1.47 -5.76
C ASN A 854 3.84 2.96 -5.46
N GLY A 855 2.60 3.45 -5.59
CA GLY A 855 2.25 4.86 -5.38
C GLY A 855 2.59 5.82 -6.53
N VAL A 856 3.39 5.38 -7.52
CA VAL A 856 3.77 6.21 -8.67
C VAL A 856 2.76 6.06 -9.80
N THR A 857 2.12 7.17 -10.19
CA THR A 857 1.22 7.19 -11.36
C THR A 857 2.04 7.29 -12.65
N LEU A 858 1.87 6.34 -13.57
CA LEU A 858 2.52 6.38 -14.88
C LEU A 858 1.71 7.23 -15.87
N ASP A 859 2.31 8.26 -16.50
CA ASP A 859 1.64 9.13 -17.47
C ASP A 859 1.38 8.37 -18.80
N LEU A 860 0.18 7.79 -18.92
CA LEU A 860 -0.26 6.99 -20.07
C LEU A 860 -0.56 7.88 -21.27
N GLU A 861 -1.12 9.08 -21.05
CA GLU A 861 -1.52 10.00 -22.12
C GLU A 861 -0.33 10.53 -22.90
N GLU A 862 0.69 11.04 -22.22
CA GLU A 862 1.90 11.52 -22.88
C GLU A 862 2.59 10.39 -23.66
N ARG A 863 2.57 9.17 -23.11
CA ARG A 863 3.14 8.00 -23.79
C ARG A 863 2.30 7.56 -24.98
N ALA A 864 0.98 7.66 -24.90
CA ALA A 864 0.07 7.28 -25.98
C ALA A 864 0.17 8.24 -27.18
N LYS A 865 0.35 9.55 -26.96
CA LYS A 865 0.49 10.55 -28.04
C LYS A 865 1.60 10.23 -29.05
N ILE A 866 2.66 9.55 -28.58
CA ILE A 866 3.84 9.21 -29.38
C ILE A 866 3.87 7.73 -29.83
N THR A 867 2.87 6.92 -29.47
CA THR A 867 2.87 5.48 -29.72
C THR A 867 1.81 5.09 -30.77
N PRO A 868 2.21 4.53 -31.93
CA PRO A 868 1.25 4.08 -32.94
C PRO A 868 0.32 2.97 -32.43
N GLY A 869 -0.98 3.06 -32.73
CA GLY A 869 -2.00 2.09 -32.27
C GLY A 869 -2.49 2.31 -30.83
N VAL A 870 -2.03 3.37 -30.17
CA VAL A 870 -2.56 3.79 -28.86
C VAL A 870 -3.00 5.24 -28.96
N GLN A 871 -4.18 5.56 -28.45
CA GLN A 871 -4.73 6.92 -28.43
C GLN A 871 -4.76 7.44 -26.98
N ALA A 872 -4.44 8.71 -26.80
CA ALA A 872 -4.55 9.36 -25.49
C ALA A 872 -6.03 9.57 -25.13
N GLY A 873 -6.37 9.38 -23.84
CA GLY A 873 -7.73 9.39 -23.35
C GLY A 873 -8.50 8.10 -23.65
N CYS A 874 -9.77 8.06 -23.27
CA CYS A 874 -10.65 6.93 -23.54
C CYS A 874 -12.09 7.41 -23.83
N PRO A 875 -12.58 7.30 -25.08
CA PRO A 875 -13.91 7.77 -25.42
C PRO A 875 -15.02 6.92 -24.76
N GLY A 876 -16.20 7.52 -24.56
CA GLY A 876 -17.42 6.84 -24.15
C GLY A 876 -17.71 6.95 -22.65
N HIS A 877 -17.45 8.08 -22.02
CA HIS A 877 -17.79 8.40 -20.63
C HIS A 877 -19.30 8.35 -20.38
N CYS A 878 -20.12 8.86 -21.31
CA CYS A 878 -21.59 8.84 -21.17
C CYS A 878 -22.18 7.42 -21.10
N SER A 879 -21.49 6.40 -21.60
CA SER A 879 -21.95 5.01 -21.47
C SER A 879 -21.91 4.50 -20.02
N SER A 880 -20.92 4.94 -19.24
CA SER A 880 -20.76 4.56 -17.83
C SER A 880 -21.48 5.51 -16.87
N TYR A 881 -21.52 6.80 -17.21
CA TYR A 881 -21.97 7.85 -16.29
C TYR A 881 -23.24 8.59 -16.73
N GLY A 882 -23.82 8.26 -17.88
CA GLY A 882 -24.97 8.97 -18.42
C GLY A 882 -26.21 8.90 -17.54
N SER A 883 -26.37 7.85 -16.74
CA SER A 883 -27.45 7.70 -15.75
C SER A 883 -27.40 8.74 -14.63
N LEU A 884 -26.26 9.40 -14.42
CA LEU A 884 -26.12 10.48 -13.45
C LEU A 884 -26.84 11.76 -13.91
N CYS A 885 -27.14 11.92 -15.20
CA CYS A 885 -27.92 13.06 -15.69
C CYS A 885 -29.43 12.85 -15.42
N GLN A 886 -29.95 13.54 -14.41
CA GLN A 886 -31.34 13.44 -13.96
C GLN A 886 -32.28 14.35 -14.78
N ASN A 887 -33.59 14.22 -14.57
CA ASN A 887 -34.63 15.12 -15.10
C ASN A 887 -34.52 15.42 -16.61
N GLN A 888 -34.31 14.37 -17.42
CA GLN A 888 -34.14 14.45 -18.88
C GLN A 888 -32.89 15.24 -19.33
N GLY A 889 -31.91 15.43 -18.44
CA GLY A 889 -30.60 15.95 -18.80
C GLY A 889 -29.89 15.05 -19.83
N ARG A 890 -29.37 15.64 -20.90
CA ARG A 890 -28.63 14.89 -21.93
C ARG A 890 -27.16 14.81 -21.55
N CYS A 891 -26.62 13.60 -21.41
CA CYS A 891 -25.18 13.43 -21.24
C CYS A 891 -24.44 13.85 -22.52
N VAL A 892 -23.42 14.69 -22.35
CA VAL A 892 -22.55 15.20 -23.42
C VAL A 892 -21.12 14.77 -23.12
N GLU A 893 -20.53 14.08 -24.09
CA GLU A 893 -19.16 13.58 -24.05
C GLU A 893 -18.15 14.73 -24.08
N ARG A 894 -17.08 14.64 -23.29
CA ARG A 894 -15.91 15.52 -23.34
C ARG A 894 -14.64 14.67 -23.49
N PRO A 895 -13.52 15.24 -23.98
CA PRO A 895 -12.27 14.47 -24.15
C PRO A 895 -11.78 13.79 -22.87
N ASN A 896 -11.89 14.49 -21.73
CA ASN A 896 -11.42 14.04 -20.41
C ASN A 896 -12.53 14.09 -19.34
N SER A 897 -13.82 13.98 -19.72
CA SER A 897 -14.95 14.02 -18.78
C SER A 897 -16.30 13.78 -19.48
N PHE A 898 -17.41 13.91 -18.74
CA PHE A 898 -18.75 14.07 -19.30
C PHE A 898 -19.44 15.27 -18.63
N SER A 899 -20.49 15.79 -19.27
CA SER A 899 -21.30 16.88 -18.70
C SER A 899 -22.77 16.65 -18.99
N CYS A 900 -23.67 17.01 -18.07
CA CYS A 900 -25.10 16.94 -18.32
C CYS A 900 -25.60 18.25 -18.91
N SER A 901 -26.07 18.22 -20.15
CA SER A 901 -26.77 19.36 -20.76
C SER A 901 -28.21 19.41 -20.26
N CYS A 902 -28.47 20.35 -19.36
CA CYS A 902 -29.80 20.57 -18.81
C CYS A 902 -30.66 21.50 -19.67
N GLY A 903 -30.17 21.99 -20.81
CA GLY A 903 -30.86 22.96 -21.69
C GLY A 903 -32.36 22.68 -21.92
N PRO A 904 -32.75 21.48 -22.40
CA PRO A 904 -34.16 21.14 -22.67
C PRO A 904 -34.99 20.83 -21.41
N SER A 905 -34.40 20.89 -20.21
CA SER A 905 -35.09 20.62 -18.94
C SER A 905 -35.42 21.92 -18.19
N ALA A 906 -36.45 21.88 -17.34
CA ALA A 906 -36.75 22.94 -16.37
C ALA A 906 -35.83 22.91 -15.12
N TYR A 907 -34.74 22.14 -15.16
CA TYR A 907 -33.79 21.94 -14.06
C TYR A 907 -32.39 22.46 -14.44
N THR A 908 -31.53 22.64 -13.45
CA THR A 908 -30.15 23.14 -13.53
C THR A 908 -29.25 22.31 -12.61
N GLY A 909 -27.96 22.65 -12.48
CA GLY A 909 -26.99 21.87 -11.71
C GLY A 909 -26.13 20.96 -12.58
N ALA A 910 -25.07 20.39 -12.00
CA ALA A 910 -24.09 19.58 -12.74
C ALA A 910 -24.70 18.29 -13.31
N PHE A 911 -25.78 17.81 -12.66
CA PHE A 911 -26.49 16.59 -13.00
C PHE A 911 -27.97 16.84 -13.33
N CYS A 912 -28.34 18.11 -13.56
CA CYS A 912 -29.74 18.53 -13.80
C CYS A 912 -30.69 18.20 -12.63
N ASP A 913 -30.17 18.26 -11.41
CA ASP A 913 -30.82 17.92 -10.14
C ASP A 913 -31.50 19.11 -9.45
N LYS A 914 -31.16 20.36 -9.81
CA LYS A 914 -31.67 21.58 -9.17
C LYS A 914 -32.88 22.15 -9.90
N GLU A 915 -34.04 22.09 -9.27
CA GLU A 915 -35.28 22.67 -9.79
C GLU A 915 -35.17 24.20 -9.98
N VAL A 916 -35.71 24.72 -11.09
CA VAL A 916 -35.81 26.16 -11.33
C VAL A 916 -37.16 26.69 -10.86
N SER A 917 -37.12 27.71 -10.00
CA SER A 917 -38.30 28.22 -9.29
C SER A 917 -38.19 29.72 -8.99
N ALA A 918 -39.31 30.45 -9.08
CA ALA A 918 -39.36 31.88 -8.77
C ALA A 918 -40.66 32.29 -8.07
N SER A 919 -40.57 33.34 -7.25
CA SER A 919 -41.73 33.98 -6.63
C SER A 919 -42.29 35.08 -7.52
N PHE A 920 -43.61 35.10 -7.66
CA PHE A 920 -44.37 36.10 -8.41
C PHE A 920 -45.17 36.99 -7.45
N LYS A 921 -45.22 38.28 -7.76
CA LYS A 921 -46.11 39.25 -7.13
C LYS A 921 -47.16 39.68 -8.16
N SER A 922 -48.21 40.38 -7.71
CA SER A 922 -49.34 40.81 -8.55
C SER A 922 -49.00 41.68 -9.77
N GLY A 923 -47.76 42.16 -9.92
CA GLY A 923 -47.28 42.88 -11.12
C GLY A 923 -46.06 42.24 -11.78
N THR A 924 -45.77 40.97 -11.49
CA THR A 924 -44.66 40.23 -12.10
C THR A 924 -45.21 39.38 -13.26
N SER A 925 -44.70 39.59 -14.47
CA SER A 925 -45.04 38.80 -15.66
C SER A 925 -43.78 38.37 -16.41
N ILE A 926 -43.82 37.20 -17.03
CA ILE A 926 -42.75 36.70 -17.90
C ILE A 926 -43.35 36.40 -19.25
N SER A 927 -42.89 37.07 -20.30
CA SER A 927 -43.27 36.79 -21.68
C SER A 927 -42.12 36.14 -22.44
N TYR A 928 -42.42 35.10 -23.20
CA TYR A 928 -41.52 34.38 -24.08
C TYR A 928 -42.07 34.41 -25.50
N THR A 929 -41.32 34.96 -26.45
CA THR A 929 -41.72 35.03 -27.86
C THR A 929 -41.08 33.90 -28.67
N PHE A 930 -41.88 33.06 -29.33
CA PHE A 930 -41.33 32.02 -30.20
C PHE A 930 -40.74 32.66 -31.46
N LYS A 931 -39.45 32.41 -31.75
CA LYS A 931 -38.82 32.87 -32.99
C LYS A 931 -39.22 31.93 -34.12
N GLU A 932 -39.81 32.48 -35.18
CA GLU A 932 -40.12 31.76 -36.42
C GLU A 932 -38.78 31.28 -37.03
N GLN A 933 -38.56 29.96 -37.10
CA GLN A 933 -37.36 29.41 -37.74
C GLN A 933 -37.48 29.59 -39.26
N VAL A 934 -37.03 30.73 -39.77
CA VAL A 934 -36.63 30.85 -41.18
C VAL A 934 -35.40 29.96 -41.36
N VAL A 935 -35.58 28.83 -42.02
CA VAL A 935 -34.50 27.95 -42.47
C VAL A 935 -33.58 28.73 -43.41
N LYS A 936 -32.54 29.33 -42.85
CA LYS A 936 -31.28 29.66 -43.52
C LYS A 936 -30.19 29.06 -42.64
N GLU A 937 -29.19 28.46 -43.28
CA GLU A 937 -28.12 27.64 -42.70
C GLU A 937 -28.41 26.12 -42.64
N LEU A 938 -28.69 25.52 -43.80
CA LEU A 938 -27.97 24.33 -44.29
C LEU A 938 -28.45 24.04 -45.72
N ASN A 939 -27.75 24.59 -46.73
CA ASN A 939 -27.73 24.07 -48.09
C ASN A 939 -26.63 24.80 -48.89
N ARG A 940 -25.38 24.40 -48.64
CA ARG A 940 -24.35 24.41 -49.67
C ARG A 940 -23.81 22.98 -49.76
N SER A 941 -23.82 22.47 -51.00
CA SER A 941 -23.35 21.17 -51.48
C SER A 941 -24.03 19.93 -50.90
N ASP A 942 -25.12 19.48 -51.53
CA ASP A 942 -25.01 18.43 -52.56
C ASP A 942 -26.28 18.32 -53.41
N SER A 943 -26.07 18.14 -54.72
CA SER A 943 -27.10 18.03 -55.75
C SER A 943 -27.72 16.64 -55.77
N THR A 944 -29.04 16.54 -55.58
CA THR A 944 -29.98 15.63 -56.30
C THR A 944 -31.39 15.76 -55.71
N LEU A 945 -32.36 16.22 -56.52
CA LEU A 945 -33.79 16.03 -56.22
C LEU A 945 -34.20 14.59 -56.60
N PRO A 946 -35.17 14.00 -55.89
CA PRO A 946 -36.55 14.08 -56.39
C PRO A 946 -37.54 14.72 -55.42
N SER A 947 -38.57 15.26 -56.05
CA SER A 947 -39.72 16.01 -55.58
C SER A 947 -40.62 15.32 -54.56
N SER A 948 -41.32 16.19 -53.80
CA SER A 948 -42.51 15.97 -52.96
C SER A 948 -42.31 15.26 -51.63
N LEU A 949 -42.27 16.07 -50.55
CA LEU A 949 -42.95 15.86 -49.27
C LEU A 949 -42.56 17.05 -48.37
N HIS A 950 -43.42 18.07 -48.31
CA HIS A 950 -43.37 19.07 -47.25
C HIS A 950 -43.65 18.37 -45.91
N PRO A 951 -42.79 18.48 -44.88
CA PRO A 951 -43.25 18.30 -43.51
C PRO A 951 -43.71 19.68 -43.02
N ASP A 952 -44.98 20.00 -43.24
CA ASP A 952 -45.67 20.99 -42.41
C ASP A 952 -45.62 20.46 -40.98
N MET A 953 -44.70 20.97 -40.17
CA MET A 953 -44.63 20.69 -38.74
C MET A 953 -45.77 21.44 -38.03
N THR A 954 -46.99 21.01 -38.28
CA THR A 954 -48.16 21.37 -37.48
C THR A 954 -48.10 20.52 -36.21
N LEU A 955 -47.68 21.12 -35.09
CA LEU A 955 -47.65 20.45 -33.79
C LEU A 955 -49.09 20.07 -33.41
N ARG A 956 -49.42 18.77 -33.52
CA ARG A 956 -50.71 18.20 -33.08
C ARG A 956 -50.71 17.77 -31.61
N ALA A 957 -49.63 18.06 -30.87
CA ALA A 957 -49.52 17.73 -29.46
C ALA A 957 -48.70 18.75 -28.68
N GLU A 958 -49.20 19.16 -27.52
CA GLU A 958 -48.52 20.04 -26.58
C GLU A 958 -48.40 19.38 -25.21
N ASN A 959 -47.24 19.53 -24.57
CA ASN A 959 -46.99 19.06 -23.23
C ASN A 959 -46.61 20.24 -22.34
N ILE A 960 -47.40 20.49 -21.30
CA ILE A 960 -47.20 21.58 -20.34
C ILE A 960 -47.00 20.96 -18.98
N THR A 961 -45.84 21.19 -18.37
CA THR A 961 -45.61 20.82 -16.98
C THR A 961 -45.22 22.05 -16.18
N LEU A 962 -45.86 22.25 -15.04
CA LEU A 962 -45.47 23.28 -14.09
C LEU A 962 -45.90 22.88 -12.69
N SER A 963 -45.18 23.40 -11.73
CA SER A 963 -45.50 23.28 -10.32
C SER A 963 -45.79 24.67 -9.77
N PHE A 964 -46.81 24.78 -8.92
CA PHE A 964 -47.20 26.06 -8.36
C PHE A 964 -47.62 25.96 -6.90
N ARG A 965 -47.46 27.07 -6.19
CA ARG A 965 -47.92 27.25 -4.82
C ARG A 965 -48.59 28.61 -4.69
N THR A 966 -49.87 28.63 -4.36
CA THR A 966 -50.64 29.86 -4.16
C THR A 966 -51.80 29.66 -3.19
N SER A 967 -52.22 30.76 -2.56
CA SER A 967 -53.47 30.86 -1.80
C SER A 967 -54.50 31.74 -2.51
N GLN A 968 -54.19 32.19 -3.73
CA GLN A 968 -55.04 33.07 -4.54
C GLN A 968 -55.95 32.24 -5.45
N SER A 969 -57.25 32.57 -5.49
CA SER A 969 -58.22 32.06 -6.46
C SER A 969 -59.30 33.13 -6.69
N PRO A 970 -59.63 33.50 -7.95
CA PRO A 970 -59.07 32.95 -9.18
C PRO A 970 -57.66 33.49 -9.51
N ALA A 971 -56.87 32.72 -10.26
CA ALA A 971 -55.51 33.11 -10.68
C ALA A 971 -55.13 32.50 -12.04
N LEU A 972 -54.68 33.34 -12.99
CA LEU A 972 -54.22 32.92 -14.32
C LEU A 972 -52.70 32.63 -14.29
N LEU A 973 -52.33 31.36 -14.44
CA LEU A 973 -50.94 30.89 -14.25
C LEU A 973 -50.11 30.97 -15.53
N LEU A 974 -50.69 30.53 -16.64
CA LEU A 974 -50.04 30.42 -17.94
C LEU A 974 -51.04 30.77 -19.04
N TYR A 975 -50.59 31.53 -20.03
CA TYR A 975 -51.36 31.90 -21.21
C TYR A 975 -50.46 31.77 -22.45
N VAL A 976 -50.91 31.01 -23.44
CA VAL A 976 -50.23 30.83 -24.72
C VAL A 976 -51.17 31.31 -25.80
N ASP A 977 -50.72 32.25 -26.63
CA ASP A 977 -51.52 32.80 -27.72
C ASP A 977 -51.01 32.38 -29.09
N SER A 978 -51.90 32.51 -30.07
CA SER A 978 -51.62 32.31 -31.48
C SER A 978 -51.91 33.58 -32.29
N HIS A 979 -51.21 33.74 -33.41
CA HIS A 979 -51.49 34.77 -34.41
C HIS A 979 -52.94 34.78 -34.91
N GLN A 980 -53.66 33.65 -34.82
CA GLN A 980 -55.06 33.51 -35.24
C GLN A 980 -56.08 33.69 -34.09
N ARG A 981 -55.66 34.26 -32.94
CA ARG A 981 -56.48 34.45 -31.72
C ARG A 981 -56.98 33.16 -31.05
N GLU A 982 -56.34 32.03 -31.33
CA GLU A 982 -56.49 30.80 -30.54
C GLU A 982 -55.57 30.87 -29.32
N TYR A 983 -56.00 30.32 -28.18
CA TYR A 983 -55.19 30.36 -26.96
C TYR A 983 -55.35 29.13 -26.07
N VAL A 984 -54.33 28.89 -25.24
CA VAL A 984 -54.38 27.95 -24.10
C VAL A 984 -54.13 28.75 -22.84
N ALA A 985 -55.11 28.73 -21.92
CA ALA A 985 -55.04 29.42 -20.63
C ALA A 985 -55.16 28.41 -19.49
N LEU A 986 -54.20 28.41 -18.57
CA LEU A 986 -54.27 27.65 -17.33
C LEU A 986 -54.78 28.56 -16.20
N LEU A 987 -56.05 28.39 -15.85
CA LEU A 987 -56.75 29.17 -14.83
C LEU A 987 -57.04 28.32 -13.60
N LEU A 988 -56.67 28.84 -12.43
CA LEU A 988 -57.14 28.35 -11.14
C LEU A 988 -58.41 29.12 -10.75
N ASN A 989 -59.55 28.44 -10.57
CA ASN A 989 -60.81 29.08 -10.19
C ASN A 989 -61.66 28.14 -9.30
N ASN A 990 -62.07 28.64 -8.13
CA ASN A 990 -62.90 27.89 -7.17
C ASN A 990 -64.42 28.13 -7.35
N SER A 991 -64.83 29.02 -8.27
CA SER A 991 -66.23 29.35 -8.54
C SER A 991 -66.85 28.43 -9.61
N LYS A 992 -68.18 28.23 -9.56
CA LYS A 992 -68.89 27.32 -10.46
C LYS A 992 -69.29 27.94 -11.82
N ASP A 993 -68.99 29.20 -12.09
CA ASP A 993 -69.47 29.91 -13.28
C ASP A 993 -68.32 30.19 -14.27
N ALA A 994 -68.33 29.47 -15.41
CA ALA A 994 -67.62 29.71 -16.68
C ALA A 994 -67.64 28.45 -17.57
N GLU A 995 -67.91 28.60 -18.88
CA GLU A 995 -67.88 27.56 -19.93
C GLU A 995 -66.43 27.17 -20.33
N ILE A 996 -65.68 26.50 -19.44
CA ILE A 996 -64.28 26.09 -19.69
C ILE A 996 -64.08 24.63 -19.23
N LEU A 997 -63.27 23.84 -19.96
CA LEU A 997 -62.93 22.44 -19.62
C LEU A 997 -62.39 22.36 -18.18
N ARG A 998 -63.11 21.65 -17.28
CA ARG A 998 -62.75 21.56 -15.85
C ARG A 998 -62.24 20.17 -15.48
N SER A 999 -61.16 20.12 -14.71
CA SER A 999 -60.76 18.92 -13.98
C SER A 999 -61.42 18.89 -12.60
N LYS A 1000 -61.93 17.74 -12.16
CA LYS A 1000 -62.61 17.56 -10.86
C LYS A 1000 -61.60 17.36 -9.72
N VAL A 1001 -60.75 18.36 -9.47
CA VAL A 1001 -59.76 18.33 -8.40
C VAL A 1001 -60.24 19.14 -7.18
N GLY A 1002 -59.81 18.78 -5.98
CA GLY A 1002 -60.06 19.55 -4.75
C GLY A 1002 -59.43 20.95 -4.78
N ASN A 1003 -59.59 21.74 -3.71
CA ASN A 1003 -59.06 23.10 -3.63
C ASN A 1003 -57.52 23.15 -3.80
N LEU A 1004 -57.04 23.63 -4.95
CA LEU A 1004 -55.61 23.77 -5.28
C LEU A 1004 -55.02 25.13 -4.83
N SER A 1005 -55.83 26.09 -4.40
CA SER A 1005 -55.36 27.37 -3.82
C SER A 1005 -55.19 27.26 -2.29
N ASN A 1006 -54.62 26.16 -1.82
CA ASN A 1006 -54.49 25.83 -0.39
C ASN A 1006 -53.12 26.20 0.20
N GLY A 1007 -52.27 26.88 -0.56
CA GLY A 1007 -50.92 27.26 -0.14
C GLY A 1007 -49.91 26.09 -0.07
N GLN A 1008 -50.23 24.90 -0.57
CA GLN A 1008 -49.29 23.78 -0.77
C GLN A 1008 -48.73 23.77 -2.20
N LEU A 1009 -47.64 23.02 -2.43
CA LEU A 1009 -47.05 22.86 -3.76
C LEU A 1009 -47.83 21.78 -4.53
N HIS A 1010 -48.33 22.14 -5.71
CA HIS A 1010 -49.03 21.25 -6.63
C HIS A 1010 -48.26 21.15 -7.93
N ASN A 1011 -48.19 19.94 -8.48
CA ASN A 1011 -47.59 19.69 -9.78
C ASN A 1011 -48.72 19.38 -10.77
N VAL A 1012 -48.71 20.06 -11.91
CA VAL A 1012 -49.70 19.88 -12.98
C VAL A 1012 -48.98 19.52 -14.27
N ALA A 1013 -49.39 18.42 -14.87
CA ALA A 1013 -48.99 18.00 -16.21
C ALA A 1013 -50.23 18.00 -17.11
N ILE A 1014 -50.15 18.68 -18.23
CA ILE A 1014 -51.22 18.81 -19.21
C ILE A 1014 -50.66 18.31 -20.54
N THR A 1015 -51.28 17.28 -21.10
CA THR A 1015 -50.97 16.83 -22.45
C THR A 1015 -52.19 17.04 -23.33
N ARG A 1016 -52.01 17.80 -24.40
CA ARG A 1016 -53.00 17.90 -25.47
C ARG A 1016 -52.52 17.08 -26.65
N LEU A 1017 -53.39 16.25 -27.20
CA LEU A 1017 -53.21 15.47 -28.42
C LEU A 1017 -54.44 15.70 -29.28
N ALA A 1018 -54.32 16.57 -30.29
CA ALA A 1018 -55.42 17.05 -31.11
C ALA A 1018 -56.61 17.60 -30.27
N ASP A 1019 -57.70 16.86 -30.20
CA ASP A 1019 -58.95 17.16 -29.49
C ASP A 1019 -58.99 16.60 -28.06
N ALA A 1020 -58.06 15.73 -27.69
CA ALA A 1020 -57.97 15.16 -26.35
C ALA A 1020 -57.02 15.98 -25.48
N VAL A 1021 -57.53 16.53 -24.37
CA VAL A 1021 -56.71 17.12 -23.30
C VAL A 1021 -56.75 16.17 -22.11
N SER A 1022 -55.57 15.78 -21.62
CA SER A 1022 -55.43 15.11 -20.33
C SER A 1022 -54.73 16.02 -19.34
N VAL A 1023 -55.33 16.15 -18.16
CA VAL A 1023 -54.77 16.91 -17.03
C VAL A 1023 -54.49 15.94 -15.89
N GLN A 1024 -53.26 15.95 -15.42
CA GLN A 1024 -52.80 15.15 -14.29
C GLN A 1024 -52.29 16.07 -13.17
N VAL A 1025 -52.84 15.90 -11.98
CA VAL A 1025 -52.41 16.62 -10.77
C VAL A 1025 -51.90 15.61 -9.73
N THR A 1026 -50.60 15.66 -9.43
CA THR A 1026 -49.87 14.48 -8.92
C THR A 1026 -50.15 14.11 -7.46
N GLN A 1027 -50.75 14.98 -6.62
CA GLN A 1027 -51.16 14.60 -5.26
C GLN A 1027 -52.49 13.82 -5.19
N THR A 1028 -53.28 13.78 -6.29
CA THR A 1028 -54.62 13.16 -6.29
C THR A 1028 -54.78 11.99 -7.26
N HIS A 1029 -53.79 11.73 -8.14
CA HIS A 1029 -53.86 10.72 -9.20
C HIS A 1029 -55.12 10.80 -10.09
N THR A 1030 -55.80 11.93 -10.13
CA THR A 1030 -56.93 12.18 -11.02
C THR A 1030 -56.40 12.45 -12.42
N LEU A 1031 -56.80 11.61 -13.38
CA LEU A 1031 -56.56 11.80 -14.81
C LEU A 1031 -57.90 12.07 -15.46
N ASP A 1032 -58.17 13.34 -15.75
CA ASP A 1032 -59.40 13.73 -16.46
C ASP A 1032 -59.09 13.81 -17.95
N LEU A 1033 -59.72 12.94 -18.72
CA LEU A 1033 -59.74 12.96 -20.19
C LEU A 1033 -60.93 13.81 -20.63
N ILE A 1034 -60.63 14.92 -21.31
CA ILE A 1034 -61.66 15.85 -21.79
C ILE A 1034 -61.53 15.99 -23.30
N ASN A 1035 -62.57 15.59 -24.04
CA ASN A 1035 -62.65 15.77 -25.49
C ASN A 1035 -63.20 17.16 -25.80
N ALA A 1036 -62.42 17.98 -26.49
CA ALA A 1036 -62.85 19.28 -26.99
C ALA A 1036 -63.68 19.13 -28.28
N LEU A 1037 -64.72 19.96 -28.44
CA LEU A 1037 -65.68 19.88 -29.56
C LEU A 1037 -65.19 20.53 -30.87
N SER A 1038 -63.96 21.06 -30.94
CA SER A 1038 -63.45 21.80 -32.10
C SER A 1038 -61.96 21.52 -32.38
N HIS A 1039 -61.56 21.71 -33.64
CA HIS A 1039 -60.21 21.46 -34.17
C HIS A 1039 -59.40 22.78 -34.41
N PRO A 1040 -58.86 23.43 -33.37
CA PRO A 1040 -57.87 24.49 -33.56
C PRO A 1040 -56.43 23.93 -33.58
N THR A 1041 -55.70 24.25 -34.64
CA THR A 1041 -54.23 24.10 -34.73
C THR A 1041 -53.58 25.37 -34.21
N ILE A 1042 -52.98 25.31 -33.02
CA ILE A 1042 -52.40 26.49 -32.37
C ILE A 1042 -51.02 26.77 -32.95
N ASN A 1043 -50.91 27.80 -33.79
CA ASN A 1043 -49.63 28.36 -34.22
C ASN A 1043 -49.09 29.28 -33.12
N GLN A 1044 -48.18 28.76 -32.29
CA GLN A 1044 -47.66 29.41 -31.08
C GLN A 1044 -46.94 30.74 -31.40
N HIS A 1045 -47.45 31.86 -30.90
CA HIS A 1045 -46.85 33.19 -31.07
C HIS A 1045 -46.05 33.62 -29.83
N SER A 1046 -46.70 33.63 -28.67
CA SER A 1046 -46.07 33.96 -27.39
C SER A 1046 -46.60 33.10 -26.24
N LEU A 1047 -45.78 32.95 -25.21
CA LEU A 1047 -46.14 32.32 -23.94
C LEU A 1047 -45.88 33.29 -22.80
N CYS A 1048 -46.91 33.53 -21.98
CA CYS A 1048 -46.86 34.42 -20.84
C CYS A 1048 -47.16 33.66 -19.53
N LEU A 1049 -46.31 33.83 -18.53
CA LEU A 1049 -46.55 33.41 -17.14
C LEU A 1049 -47.04 34.62 -16.35
N SER A 1050 -48.21 34.50 -15.72
CA SER A 1050 -48.93 35.65 -15.13
C SER A 1050 -49.07 36.81 -16.12
N PRO A 1051 -49.81 36.62 -17.23
CA PRO A 1051 -49.88 37.61 -18.33
C PRO A 1051 -50.43 38.95 -17.84
N ASP A 1052 -49.89 40.04 -18.40
CA ASP A 1052 -50.45 41.39 -18.23
C ASP A 1052 -51.71 41.58 -19.11
N THR A 1053 -52.46 42.66 -18.92
CA THR A 1053 -53.78 42.88 -19.57
C THR A 1053 -53.75 43.03 -21.09
N GLY A 1054 -52.58 43.03 -21.74
CA GLY A 1054 -52.43 43.25 -23.18
C GLY A 1054 -52.79 42.01 -24.02
N GLY A 1055 -53.72 42.16 -24.98
CA GLY A 1055 -54.04 41.12 -25.97
C GLY A 1055 -55.01 40.01 -25.51
N LEU A 1056 -55.56 40.11 -24.29
CA LEU A 1056 -56.51 39.15 -23.72
C LEU A 1056 -57.96 39.53 -24.03
N ASP A 1057 -58.85 38.53 -24.12
CA ASP A 1057 -60.30 38.74 -24.14
C ASP A 1057 -60.80 39.38 -22.83
N GLN A 1058 -61.95 40.06 -22.85
CA GLN A 1058 -62.46 40.92 -21.78
C GLN A 1058 -62.57 40.19 -20.41
N ASP A 1059 -62.94 38.90 -20.43
CA ASP A 1059 -63.03 38.07 -19.22
C ASP A 1059 -61.65 37.67 -18.66
N LEU A 1060 -60.70 37.34 -19.54
CA LEU A 1060 -59.33 36.99 -19.13
C LEU A 1060 -58.52 38.22 -18.76
N ALA A 1061 -58.76 39.38 -19.39
CA ALA A 1061 -58.14 40.65 -19.04
C ALA A 1061 -58.52 41.09 -17.61
N ARG A 1062 -59.77 40.84 -17.20
CA ARG A 1062 -60.20 41.06 -15.81
C ARG A 1062 -59.43 40.18 -14.83
N LEU A 1063 -59.20 38.90 -15.18
CA LEU A 1063 -58.46 37.97 -14.33
C LEU A 1063 -56.94 38.25 -14.31
N ALA A 1064 -56.37 38.63 -15.46
CA ALA A 1064 -54.98 39.06 -15.58
C ALA A 1064 -54.68 40.32 -14.77
N SER A 1065 -55.63 41.25 -14.65
CA SER A 1065 -55.46 42.47 -13.83
C SER A 1065 -55.27 42.20 -12.33
N LEU A 1066 -55.66 41.01 -11.84
CA LEU A 1066 -55.41 40.58 -10.46
C LEU A 1066 -53.95 40.14 -10.24
N GLY A 1067 -53.24 39.80 -11.33
CA GLY A 1067 -51.90 39.21 -11.32
C GLY A 1067 -51.83 37.85 -10.62
N PHE A 1068 -50.68 37.17 -10.69
CA PHE A 1068 -50.43 35.97 -9.91
C PHE A 1068 -49.53 36.28 -8.70
N THR A 1069 -50.01 35.97 -7.51
CA THR A 1069 -49.20 35.99 -6.28
C THR A 1069 -48.97 34.56 -5.80
N GLY A 1070 -47.71 34.14 -5.79
CA GLY A 1070 -47.35 32.77 -5.44
C GLY A 1070 -45.96 32.39 -5.93
N CYS A 1071 -45.75 31.10 -6.13
CA CYS A 1071 -44.50 30.56 -6.65
C CYS A 1071 -44.77 29.62 -7.81
N LEU A 1072 -43.98 29.74 -8.89
CA LEU A 1072 -43.96 28.81 -10.02
C LEU A 1072 -42.61 28.12 -10.06
N SER A 1073 -42.60 26.80 -10.31
CA SER A 1073 -41.40 26.00 -10.47
C SER A 1073 -41.55 24.95 -11.57
N ALA A 1074 -40.41 24.46 -12.05
CA ALA A 1074 -40.33 23.42 -13.08
C ALA A 1074 -41.18 23.71 -14.34
N VAL A 1075 -41.35 24.99 -14.71
CA VAL A 1075 -42.19 25.39 -15.85
C VAL A 1075 -41.54 24.96 -17.15
N LEU A 1076 -42.20 24.05 -17.86
CA LEU A 1076 -41.82 23.52 -19.15
C LEU A 1076 -43.04 23.53 -20.08
N PHE A 1077 -42.85 24.09 -21.27
CA PHE A 1077 -43.80 24.04 -22.35
C PHE A 1077 -43.10 23.40 -23.55
N ASN A 1078 -43.50 22.18 -23.90
CA ASN A 1078 -42.80 21.31 -24.84
C ASN A 1078 -41.31 21.13 -24.45
N SER A 1079 -40.40 21.78 -25.17
CA SER A 1079 -38.95 21.77 -24.93
C SER A 1079 -38.40 23.12 -24.43
N VAL A 1080 -39.28 24.08 -24.15
CA VAL A 1080 -38.92 25.44 -23.73
C VAL A 1080 -39.24 25.61 -22.24
N SER A 1081 -38.30 26.17 -21.47
CA SER A 1081 -38.52 26.57 -20.08
C SER A 1081 -38.43 28.11 -19.95
N PRO A 1082 -39.56 28.82 -20.09
CA PRO A 1082 -39.61 30.28 -20.07
C PRO A 1082 -39.08 30.88 -18.76
N LEU A 1083 -39.42 30.23 -17.64
CA LEU A 1083 -38.99 30.64 -16.30
C LEU A 1083 -37.46 30.55 -16.14
N LYS A 1084 -36.85 29.49 -16.67
CA LYS A 1084 -35.40 29.31 -16.65
C LYS A 1084 -34.68 30.30 -17.56
N ALA A 1085 -35.23 30.57 -18.74
CA ALA A 1085 -34.69 31.57 -19.64
C ALA A 1085 -34.75 32.98 -19.02
N ALA A 1086 -35.85 33.33 -18.34
CA ALA A 1086 -36.00 34.61 -17.62
C ALA A 1086 -34.97 34.80 -16.49
N LEU A 1087 -34.66 33.75 -15.73
CA LEU A 1087 -33.72 33.85 -14.62
C LEU A 1087 -32.24 33.85 -15.07
N LEU A 1088 -31.91 33.18 -16.17
CA LEU A 1088 -30.54 33.10 -16.69
C LEU A 1088 -30.19 34.25 -17.63
N HIS A 1089 -31.18 34.75 -18.39
CA HIS A 1089 -30.99 35.71 -19.47
C HIS A 1089 -32.14 36.74 -19.53
N PRO A 1090 -32.35 37.57 -18.47
CA PRO A 1090 -33.50 38.47 -18.35
C PRO A 1090 -33.59 39.56 -19.41
N ASP A 1091 -32.46 39.99 -19.99
CA ASP A 1091 -32.38 41.15 -20.89
C ASP A 1091 -32.19 40.79 -22.38
N THR A 1092 -32.42 39.52 -22.77
CA THR A 1092 -32.19 39.06 -24.14
C THR A 1092 -33.43 38.41 -24.77
N SER A 1093 -33.74 38.80 -26.01
CA SER A 1093 -34.77 38.13 -26.83
C SER A 1093 -34.42 36.63 -26.98
N PRO A 1094 -35.32 35.71 -26.60
CA PRO A 1094 -36.78 35.84 -26.70
C PRO A 1094 -37.57 36.15 -25.41
N VAL A 1095 -36.94 36.54 -24.30
CA VAL A 1095 -37.66 36.71 -23.01
C VAL A 1095 -37.76 38.18 -22.60
N ILE A 1096 -38.92 38.55 -22.05
CA ILE A 1096 -39.19 39.85 -21.44
C ILE A 1096 -39.74 39.60 -20.03
N VAL A 1097 -39.09 40.17 -19.02
CA VAL A 1097 -39.55 40.13 -17.62
C VAL A 1097 -40.08 41.51 -17.23
N SER A 1098 -41.32 41.58 -16.77
CA SER A 1098 -41.91 42.81 -16.22
C SER A 1098 -42.19 42.64 -14.74
N GLY A 1099 -41.85 43.65 -13.93
CA GLY A 1099 -41.97 43.59 -12.47
C GLY A 1099 -40.83 42.83 -11.76
N PRO A 1100 -40.85 42.78 -10.41
CA PRO A 1100 -39.78 42.15 -9.63
C PRO A 1100 -39.89 40.61 -9.68
N LEU A 1101 -38.91 39.94 -10.30
CA LEU A 1101 -38.76 38.49 -10.31
C LEU A 1101 -37.62 38.07 -9.37
N ALA A 1102 -37.88 37.15 -8.44
CA ALA A 1102 -36.86 36.64 -7.53
C ALA A 1102 -36.86 35.11 -7.51
N GLN A 1103 -35.67 34.51 -7.54
CA GLN A 1103 -35.51 33.06 -7.39
C GLN A 1103 -36.03 32.61 -6.02
N SER A 1104 -36.79 31.51 -6.00
CA SER A 1104 -37.41 30.93 -4.81
C SER A 1104 -37.21 29.42 -4.80
N VAL A 1105 -37.61 28.70 -3.75
CA VAL A 1105 -37.57 27.22 -3.68
C VAL A 1105 -39.00 26.63 -3.68
N CYS A 1106 -40.03 27.46 -3.86
CA CYS A 1106 -41.47 27.11 -3.89
C CYS A 1106 -42.01 26.17 -2.78
N GLY A 1107 -41.20 25.86 -1.75
CA GLY A 1107 -41.53 24.87 -0.73
C GLY A 1107 -41.33 23.42 -1.16
N SER A 1108 -40.65 23.13 -2.28
CA SER A 1108 -40.24 21.76 -2.60
C SER A 1108 -39.14 21.33 -1.63
N ALA A 1109 -39.49 20.45 -0.68
CA ALA A 1109 -38.50 19.62 -0.04
C ALA A 1109 -38.06 18.59 -1.09
N SER A 1110 -36.99 18.89 -1.83
CA SER A 1110 -36.31 17.89 -2.66
C SER A 1110 -35.72 16.83 -1.74
N THR A 1111 -36.56 15.88 -1.31
CA THR A 1111 -36.18 14.68 -0.58
C THR A 1111 -35.62 13.71 -1.60
N ASN A 1112 -34.35 13.92 -1.95
CA ASN A 1112 -33.52 12.82 -2.35
C ASN A 1112 -33.22 12.04 -1.05
N PRO A 1113 -33.30 10.70 -0.99
CA PRO A 1113 -32.85 9.94 0.19
C PRO A 1113 -31.36 10.14 0.51
N HIS A 1114 -30.63 10.84 -0.37
CA HIS A 1114 -29.24 11.24 -0.22
C HIS A 1114 -29.04 12.76 -0.03
N ALA A 1115 -30.10 13.53 0.26
CA ALA A 1115 -30.03 14.99 0.44
C ALA A 1115 -30.97 15.52 1.54
N ALA A 1116 -30.68 15.21 2.81
CA ALA A 1116 -31.07 15.95 4.01
C ALA A 1116 -30.13 15.43 5.12
N GLU A 1117 -29.37 16.22 5.87
CA GLU A 1117 -29.77 17.35 6.69
C GLU A 1117 -28.62 18.38 6.80
N THR A 1118 -28.91 19.66 6.56
CA THR A 1118 -28.20 20.76 7.25
C THR A 1118 -29.15 21.93 7.42
N LYS A 1119 -29.62 22.14 8.66
CA LYS A 1119 -29.61 23.43 9.36
C LYS A 1119 -30.34 23.31 10.70
N HIS A 1120 -29.58 23.26 11.79
CA HIS A 1120 -30.02 23.85 13.05
C HIS A 1120 -29.02 24.93 13.48
N HIS A 1121 -29.54 26.14 13.63
CA HIS A 1121 -28.90 27.22 14.36
C HIS A 1121 -28.74 26.81 15.82
N GLN A 1122 -27.56 27.10 16.37
CA GLN A 1122 -27.29 27.11 17.79
C GLN A 1122 -28.20 28.11 18.52
N SER A 1123 -28.87 27.65 19.57
CA SER A 1123 -29.04 28.45 20.78
C SER A 1123 -28.44 27.64 21.93
N GLY A 1124 -27.37 28.17 22.52
CA GLY A 1124 -26.68 27.51 23.62
C GLY A 1124 -27.50 27.49 24.91
N GLN A 1125 -27.34 26.42 25.68
CA GLN A 1125 -27.37 26.48 27.14
C GLN A 1125 -26.55 25.34 27.74
N SER A 1126 -25.84 25.69 28.80
CA SER A 1126 -24.94 24.92 29.68
C SER A 1126 -25.61 23.70 30.35
N GLY A 1127 -24.88 22.58 30.52
CA GLY A 1127 -25.23 21.55 31.52
C GLY A 1127 -24.63 20.14 31.34
N SER A 1128 -23.59 19.83 32.13
CA SER A 1128 -23.30 18.58 32.89
C SER A 1128 -23.54 17.15 32.34
N VAL A 1129 -22.43 16.37 32.29
CA VAL A 1129 -22.19 14.95 32.72
C VAL A 1129 -23.18 13.84 32.33
N GLY A 1130 -22.67 12.75 31.70
CA GLY A 1130 -23.33 11.43 31.74
C GLY A 1130 -22.81 10.39 30.73
N THR A 1131 -22.37 9.24 31.24
CA THR A 1131 -21.87 8.01 30.60
C THR A 1131 -22.87 7.26 29.69
N GLY A 1132 -22.39 6.55 28.65
CA GLY A 1132 -23.10 5.38 28.07
C GLY A 1132 -22.84 5.07 26.58
N GLN A 1133 -22.39 3.85 26.28
CA GLN A 1133 -22.37 3.22 24.94
C GLN A 1133 -23.78 3.06 24.32
N PRO A 1134 -23.88 2.84 23.00
CA PRO A 1134 -24.72 1.73 22.52
C PRO A 1134 -24.10 0.98 21.30
N LEU A 1135 -24.04 -0.35 21.23
CA LEU A 1135 -25.08 -1.40 21.06
C LEU A 1135 -25.49 -1.64 19.59
N VAL A 1136 -24.92 -2.74 19.06
CA VAL A 1136 -25.23 -3.46 17.83
C VAL A 1136 -26.67 -3.94 17.84
N ASN A 1137 -27.42 -3.76 16.74
CA ASN A 1137 -28.65 -4.51 16.51
C ASN A 1137 -28.73 -5.04 15.07
N ALA A 1138 -28.81 -6.36 15.01
CA ALA A 1138 -29.17 -7.18 13.87
C ALA A 1138 -30.68 -7.07 13.58
N ILE A 1139 -31.06 -7.21 12.30
CA ILE A 1139 -32.43 -7.56 11.92
C ILE A 1139 -32.38 -8.70 10.90
N ARG A 1140 -32.88 -9.85 11.34
CA ARG A 1140 -33.38 -10.98 10.54
C ARG A 1140 -34.87 -10.77 10.27
N SER A 1141 -35.33 -11.20 9.10
CA SER A 1141 -36.66 -11.79 8.79
C SER A 1141 -36.61 -12.20 7.30
N ASP A 1142 -36.58 -13.48 6.90
CA ASP A 1142 -37.65 -14.50 6.87
C ASP A 1142 -38.97 -13.94 6.30
N SER A 1143 -39.69 -14.51 5.32
CA SER A 1143 -39.65 -15.72 4.49
C SER A 1143 -40.74 -15.54 3.40
N ALA A 1144 -40.64 -16.20 2.24
CA ALA A 1144 -41.78 -16.89 1.61
C ALA A 1144 -41.35 -17.74 0.40
N VAL A 1145 -41.81 -18.99 0.44
CA VAL A 1145 -41.56 -20.13 -0.44
C VAL A 1145 -42.80 -20.39 -1.29
N ILE A 1146 -42.61 -20.63 -2.60
CA ILE A 1146 -43.36 -21.55 -3.48
C ILE A 1146 -42.35 -21.89 -4.61
N GLY A 1147 -41.94 -23.10 -4.97
CA GLY A 1147 -42.52 -24.44 -4.90
C GLY A 1147 -42.45 -25.02 -6.33
N GLY A 1148 -41.58 -26.00 -6.58
CA GLY A 1148 -41.43 -26.60 -7.92
C GLY A 1148 -40.36 -27.69 -8.00
N THR A 1149 -40.75 -28.91 -7.62
CA THR A 1149 -39.96 -30.15 -7.59
C THR A 1149 -40.15 -30.94 -8.89
N ILE A 1150 -39.07 -31.39 -9.57
CA ILE A 1150 -39.04 -32.68 -10.32
C ILE A 1150 -37.64 -33.31 -10.17
N CYS A 1151 -37.67 -34.62 -9.97
CA CYS A 1151 -36.62 -35.52 -9.53
C CYS A 1151 -35.80 -36.16 -10.68
N CYS A 1152 -34.63 -36.71 -10.29
CA CYS A 1152 -34.16 -38.07 -10.58
C CYS A 1152 -33.04 -38.29 -11.64
N THR A 1153 -31.83 -38.53 -11.09
CA THR A 1153 -30.97 -39.75 -11.20
C THR A 1153 -30.25 -40.19 -12.50
N SER A 1154 -29.11 -40.88 -12.24
CA SER A 1154 -28.36 -41.90 -13.03
C SER A 1154 -27.40 -41.42 -14.13
N HIS A 1155 -26.25 -42.02 -14.43
CA HIS A 1155 -25.34 -43.05 -13.85
C HIS A 1155 -24.11 -43.11 -14.81
N CYS A 1156 -22.94 -43.51 -14.28
CA CYS A 1156 -21.78 -44.19 -14.91
C CYS A 1156 -21.52 -44.20 -16.45
N HIS A 1157 -20.27 -44.08 -16.92
CA HIS A 1157 -19.26 -45.16 -17.01
C HIS A 1157 -18.08 -44.84 -17.97
N SER A 1158 -16.86 -45.10 -17.47
CA SER A 1158 -15.67 -45.73 -18.10
C SER A 1158 -14.92 -45.18 -19.34
N ALA A 1159 -13.61 -45.10 -19.10
CA ALA A 1159 -12.44 -45.10 -19.98
C ALA A 1159 -12.34 -46.23 -21.02
N ILE A 1160 -11.43 -46.03 -22.00
CA ILE A 1160 -10.43 -46.93 -22.64
C ILE A 1160 -10.14 -46.43 -24.08
N VAL A 1161 -8.98 -46.48 -24.74
CA VAL A 1161 -7.53 -46.53 -24.43
C VAL A 1161 -6.78 -46.64 -25.79
N ILE A 1162 -5.58 -46.03 -25.92
CA ILE A 1162 -4.38 -46.49 -26.68
C ILE A 1162 -4.23 -46.31 -28.23
N SER A 1163 -3.29 -45.41 -28.57
CA SER A 1163 -2.01 -45.57 -29.33
C SER A 1163 -1.90 -45.62 -30.86
N LEU A 1164 -0.92 -44.84 -31.38
CA LEU A 1164 0.26 -45.23 -32.19
C LEU A 1164 1.02 -43.95 -32.67
N GLN A 1165 2.10 -43.51 -32.03
CA GLN A 1165 3.54 -43.75 -32.28
C GLN A 1165 4.14 -43.51 -33.69
N LYS A 1166 4.93 -42.41 -33.77
CA LYS A 1166 6.38 -42.29 -34.06
C LYS A 1166 6.99 -42.19 -35.48
N LEU A 1167 8.06 -41.36 -35.49
CA LEU A 1167 9.29 -41.30 -36.30
C LEU A 1167 9.20 -40.50 -37.61
N LYS A 1168 10.07 -39.51 -37.92
CA LYS A 1168 11.55 -39.59 -38.01
C LYS A 1168 12.24 -38.20 -38.07
N GLN A 1169 13.57 -38.27 -38.10
CA GLN A 1169 14.61 -37.33 -37.66
C GLN A 1169 15.38 -36.64 -38.82
N ARG A 1170 16.21 -35.64 -38.47
CA ARG A 1170 17.48 -35.14 -39.11
C ARG A 1170 17.32 -34.10 -40.27
N LYS A 1171 18.15 -33.05 -40.46
CA LYS A 1171 19.56 -32.75 -40.06
C LYS A 1171 20.01 -31.30 -40.44
N LEU A 1172 20.89 -30.69 -39.60
CA LEU A 1172 22.17 -29.95 -39.89
C LEU A 1172 22.26 -28.50 -40.49
N LYS A 1173 22.88 -27.56 -39.72
CA LYS A 1173 24.12 -26.73 -39.98
C LYS A 1173 24.24 -25.53 -38.99
N ARG A 1174 25.21 -25.49 -38.04
CA ARG A 1174 26.53 -24.77 -37.97
C ARG A 1174 26.46 -23.23 -38.21
N CYS A 1175 26.58 -22.36 -37.18
CA CYS A 1175 27.79 -21.68 -36.58
C CYS A 1175 28.05 -20.26 -37.16
N PRO A 1176 28.75 -19.29 -36.49
CA PRO A 1176 29.25 -19.18 -35.10
C PRO A 1176 29.15 -17.76 -34.43
N ASP A 1177 29.62 -17.69 -33.16
CA ASP A 1177 30.28 -16.60 -32.39
C ASP A 1177 29.76 -15.14 -32.38
N VAL A 1178 29.33 -14.65 -31.20
CA VAL A 1178 30.01 -13.65 -30.32
C VAL A 1178 29.49 -13.83 -28.88
#